data_AF-A0A5P2BNP5-F1
#
_entry.id   AF-A0A5P2BNP5-F1
#
_cell.length_a   1.000
_cell.length_b   1.000
_cell.length_c   1.000
_cell.angle_alpha   90.00
_cell.angle_beta   90.00
_cell.angle_gamma   90.00
#
_symmetry.space_group_name_H-M   'P 1'
#
loop_
_entity.id
_entity.type
_entity.pdbx_description
1 polymer ?
#
loop_
_entity_poly.entity_id
_entity_poly.type
_entity_poly.pdbx_seq_one_letter_code
_entity_poly.pdbx_strand_id
1 'polypeptide(L)'
;METVKGSAGPAGRAPFVGRSAELGRLEALLDDMGAGRAAAGVVDVVGDPGIGKSRLLTEFAAQARGRGMTVLRGRGTERGRRRSLRPFTDAFTELDPRARRAFPSLDGLPAAVRGEGDDTCPRAVPGAVSGVDLFDLCRVTAAALGGVGGPGLVVVLDDLHWADEATVELVDHLVRHPVRAPFLLAVARRERQSPPALSAALTRGVDSGVVLRTALGPLSRDELIDGFAAGVPRERAAEMYEASQGSPLYFRALLHGDHSAAFLDELAALSALERAALDAVAVLGEHANTDLIAAVTGADRFDLIAALRELIDRDLLRPDRRARCLAPRHPLLRAWMREAVDPWRRLELHRAAAVELTRTGASLTDRAHHVEESLSRWDPKAAAVLTEAAEQAAATAPADSARLLGVVLRVLPDTPEHHATRSELMLKQATALGMTGAVKESRDLLHRLIATHRPAPEGPEGGDALRTAAVVQCAFMERTLGRYAAAGALLRRELDRRPGPPPAQRTGLVVEWGNRALFATRYPEVRDEVAGALADARLRGDELGAAEALTLAALGEAYAGETEAAREYAAEAAALADVTTDADLAGQCESLVRLAWSEVFLDDCAAAQRHSERGVEIARRTGRPFALAQLLLTGAYARLTRGRLREALEWADESVAVARELGGAELLGISRAIRALILMQVRPAGDPEVLAAAEEAAATVGAVEGWWATVSRCLLAYAVLGAGDPYRVRDILMDAGGDGDLSRVQPSMRPNFFELLVTAALATGDVADAERWASQALALADRLGLPVQRGAALRAVGLVAARRGEPAAADRAFTESAHECARAGAVLREAQSLLIGAPFAAAAGDTARAATMSRRGLRLAEEGDARLLLDMAARGRPGRGPERADTPTPSPPSPGPAPDPTAPAPPDPHADVPPLPSGPFASLTPREREIAALVAEGLTNQAVADRLCLSTRTVESHVGRVYRKTGVTSRAALASLVTRCAARPGD
;
A
#
# COMPACT_ATOMS: atom_id res chain seq x y z
N MET A 1 -11.40 21.88 -34.60
CA MET A 1 -12.23 21.30 -35.67
C MET A 1 -11.39 21.31 -36.94
N GLU A 2 -10.55 20.29 -37.12
CA GLU A 2 -9.88 19.96 -38.38
C GLU A 2 -10.05 18.45 -38.57
N THR A 3 -10.72 18.10 -39.65
CA THR A 3 -11.15 16.75 -40.02
C THR A 3 -10.02 16.01 -40.71
N VAL A 4 -9.47 14.98 -40.06
CA VAL A 4 -8.69 13.93 -40.75
C VAL A 4 -9.67 12.85 -41.20
N LYS A 5 -9.97 12.83 -42.50
CA LYS A 5 -10.67 11.75 -43.20
C LYS A 5 -9.77 10.50 -43.21
N GLY A 6 -10.02 9.59 -42.27
CA GLY A 6 -9.54 8.20 -42.33
C GLY A 6 -10.51 7.34 -43.14
N SER A 7 -9.98 6.65 -44.15
CA SER A 7 -10.68 5.70 -45.02
C SER A 7 -11.50 4.66 -44.23
N ALA A 8 -12.79 4.56 -44.53
CA ALA A 8 -13.68 3.53 -44.02
C ALA A 8 -13.29 2.15 -44.59
N GLY A 9 -12.49 1.39 -43.84
CA GLY A 9 -12.40 -0.07 -43.97
C GLY A 9 -13.63 -0.76 -43.38
N PRO A 10 -13.88 -2.04 -43.69
CA PRO A 10 -15.09 -2.76 -43.27
C PRO A 10 -15.19 -2.73 -41.74
N ALA A 11 -16.35 -2.32 -41.22
CA ALA A 11 -16.62 -2.06 -39.80
C ALA A 11 -15.91 -3.06 -38.87
N GLY A 12 -14.85 -2.59 -38.21
CA GLY A 12 -13.97 -3.41 -37.38
C GLY A 12 -14.74 -4.04 -36.23
N ARG A 13 -14.87 -5.37 -36.23
CA ARG A 13 -15.31 -6.11 -35.05
C ARG A 13 -14.32 -5.84 -33.92
N ALA A 14 -14.82 -5.44 -32.74
CA ALA A 14 -13.97 -5.33 -31.54
C ALA A 14 -13.15 -6.61 -31.34
N PRO A 15 -11.91 -6.56 -30.81
CA PRO A 15 -11.09 -7.75 -30.60
C PRO A 15 -11.77 -8.77 -29.68
N PHE A 16 -11.53 -10.06 -29.91
CA PHE A 16 -11.92 -11.12 -28.96
C PHE A 16 -10.82 -11.21 -27.90
N VAL A 17 -11.20 -11.01 -26.64
CA VAL A 17 -10.26 -10.86 -25.52
C VAL A 17 -10.54 -11.91 -24.46
N GLY A 18 -9.49 -12.61 -24.02
CA GLY A 18 -9.57 -13.69 -23.04
C GLY A 18 -10.33 -14.91 -23.54
N ARG A 19 -10.76 -15.77 -22.61
CA ARG A 19 -11.64 -16.94 -22.85
C ARG A 19 -11.08 -18.05 -23.75
N SER A 20 -9.76 -18.14 -23.88
CA SER A 20 -9.13 -19.17 -24.72
C SER A 20 -9.44 -20.58 -24.24
N ALA A 21 -9.52 -20.79 -22.91
CA ALA A 21 -9.85 -22.09 -22.34
C ALA A 21 -11.31 -22.50 -22.61
N GLU A 22 -12.25 -21.58 -22.43
CA GLU A 22 -13.67 -21.81 -22.73
C GLU A 22 -13.89 -22.06 -24.21
N LEU A 23 -13.30 -21.25 -25.10
CA LEU A 23 -13.41 -21.43 -26.54
C LEU A 23 -12.79 -22.76 -26.98
N GLY A 24 -11.61 -23.12 -26.47
CA GLY A 24 -10.96 -24.39 -26.79
C GLY A 24 -11.77 -25.62 -26.39
N ARG A 25 -12.51 -25.56 -25.26
CA ARG A 25 -13.45 -26.63 -24.88
C ARG A 25 -14.61 -26.76 -25.86
N LEU A 26 -15.13 -25.65 -26.37
CA LEU A 26 -16.20 -25.68 -27.37
C LEU A 26 -15.68 -26.16 -28.73
N GLU A 27 -14.46 -25.79 -29.10
CA GLU A 27 -13.81 -26.26 -30.33
C GLU A 27 -13.60 -27.77 -30.34
N ALA A 28 -13.21 -28.35 -29.20
CA ALA A 28 -13.09 -29.80 -29.06
C ALA A 28 -14.40 -30.55 -29.39
N LEU A 29 -15.56 -29.96 -29.06
CA LEU A 29 -16.87 -30.53 -29.43
C LEU A 29 -17.11 -30.49 -30.94
N LEU A 30 -16.66 -29.44 -31.64
CA LEU A 30 -16.75 -29.39 -33.10
C LEU A 30 -15.86 -30.45 -33.74
N ASP A 31 -14.66 -30.65 -33.20
CA ASP A 31 -13.73 -31.66 -33.71
C ASP A 31 -14.22 -33.09 -33.45
N ASP A 32 -14.83 -33.35 -32.29
CA ASP A 32 -15.46 -34.63 -31.97
C ASP A 32 -16.69 -34.91 -32.85
N MET A 33 -17.53 -33.88 -33.08
CA MET A 33 -18.68 -33.96 -33.98
C MET A 33 -18.25 -34.23 -35.43
N GLY A 34 -17.21 -33.55 -35.91
CA GLY A 34 -16.66 -33.78 -37.26
C GLY A 34 -16.01 -35.16 -37.43
N ALA A 35 -15.47 -35.73 -36.35
CA ALA A 35 -14.89 -37.07 -36.32
C ALA A 35 -15.93 -38.20 -36.09
N GLY A 36 -17.22 -37.86 -35.94
CA GLY A 36 -18.29 -38.84 -35.67
C GLY A 36 -18.19 -39.52 -34.30
N ARG A 37 -17.50 -38.89 -33.33
CA ARG A 37 -17.38 -39.38 -31.95
C ARG A 37 -18.59 -38.91 -31.13
N ALA A 38 -18.93 -39.67 -30.09
CA ALA A 38 -20.02 -39.31 -29.19
C ALA A 38 -19.62 -38.03 -28.41
N ALA A 39 -20.28 -36.91 -28.72
CA ALA A 39 -20.08 -35.62 -28.07
C ALA A 39 -21.37 -35.17 -27.36
N ALA A 40 -21.26 -34.21 -26.44
CA ALA A 40 -22.42 -33.56 -25.85
C ALA A 40 -23.26 -32.90 -26.97
N GLY A 41 -24.56 -33.21 -27.04
CA GLY A 41 -25.46 -32.67 -28.06
C GLY A 41 -25.94 -31.25 -27.77
N VAL A 42 -25.69 -30.76 -26.55
CA VAL A 42 -26.11 -29.43 -26.09
C VAL A 42 -24.99 -28.74 -25.30
N VAL A 43 -24.79 -27.45 -25.51
CA VAL A 43 -23.87 -26.59 -24.75
C VAL A 43 -24.67 -25.52 -24.01
N ASP A 44 -24.58 -25.48 -22.68
CA ASP A 44 -25.21 -24.47 -21.82
C ASP A 44 -24.18 -23.40 -21.39
N VAL A 45 -24.16 -22.25 -22.07
CA VAL A 45 -23.31 -21.11 -21.73
C VAL A 45 -24.03 -20.19 -20.75
N VAL A 46 -23.52 -20.15 -19.52
CA VAL A 46 -24.15 -19.43 -18.40
C VAL A 46 -23.23 -18.34 -17.88
N GLY A 47 -23.79 -17.19 -17.49
CA GLY A 47 -23.04 -16.14 -16.82
C GLY A 47 -23.81 -14.84 -16.67
N ASP A 48 -23.23 -13.89 -15.94
CA ASP A 48 -23.86 -12.61 -15.61
C ASP A 48 -24.08 -11.71 -16.85
N PRO A 49 -24.97 -10.70 -16.77
CA PRO A 49 -25.14 -9.70 -17.83
C PRO A 49 -23.80 -9.06 -18.23
N GLY A 50 -23.55 -8.94 -19.54
CA GLY A 50 -22.32 -8.28 -20.03
C GLY A 50 -21.02 -9.09 -19.93
N ILE A 51 -21.03 -10.32 -19.40
CA ILE A 51 -19.82 -11.13 -19.18
C ILE A 51 -19.14 -11.67 -20.46
N GLY A 52 -19.80 -11.53 -21.62
CA GLY A 52 -19.27 -11.94 -22.92
C GLY A 52 -19.89 -13.20 -23.57
N LYS A 53 -21.02 -13.72 -23.06
CA LYS A 53 -21.71 -14.92 -23.60
C LYS A 53 -21.95 -14.87 -25.11
N SER A 54 -22.66 -13.83 -25.58
CA SER A 54 -22.98 -13.64 -27.00
C SER A 54 -21.74 -13.49 -27.86
N ARG A 55 -20.65 -12.92 -27.30
CA ARG A 55 -19.37 -12.79 -27.99
C ARG A 55 -18.65 -14.12 -28.13
N LEU A 56 -18.61 -14.94 -27.07
CA LEU A 56 -18.07 -16.31 -27.11
C LEU A 56 -18.83 -17.17 -28.13
N LEU A 57 -20.17 -17.17 -28.07
CA LEU A 57 -20.99 -17.88 -29.05
C LEU A 57 -20.81 -17.36 -30.47
N THR A 58 -20.53 -16.06 -30.62
CA THR A 58 -20.24 -15.48 -31.94
C THR A 58 -18.94 -16.00 -32.53
N GLU A 59 -17.90 -16.11 -31.70
CA GLU A 59 -16.59 -16.65 -32.11
C GLU A 59 -16.70 -18.16 -32.39
N PHE A 60 -17.34 -18.90 -31.49
CA PHE A 60 -17.61 -20.33 -31.64
C PHE A 60 -18.31 -20.67 -32.96
N ALA A 61 -19.35 -19.92 -33.31
CA ALA A 61 -20.03 -20.14 -34.59
C ALA A 61 -19.26 -19.64 -35.81
N ALA A 62 -18.25 -18.76 -35.66
CA ALA A 62 -17.31 -18.48 -36.75
C ALA A 62 -16.37 -19.67 -36.98
N GLN A 63 -15.89 -20.29 -35.91
CA GLN A 63 -15.05 -21.49 -35.94
C GLN A 63 -15.76 -22.70 -36.56
N ALA A 64 -17.04 -22.91 -36.23
CA ALA A 64 -17.86 -23.96 -36.85
C ALA A 64 -18.01 -23.77 -38.37
N ARG A 65 -18.29 -22.53 -38.82
CA ARG A 65 -18.34 -22.22 -40.27
C ARG A 65 -17.01 -22.45 -40.96
N GLY A 66 -15.89 -22.13 -40.30
CA GLY A 66 -14.54 -22.40 -40.82
C GLY A 66 -14.25 -23.88 -41.06
N ARG A 67 -14.86 -24.77 -40.28
CA ARG A 67 -14.80 -26.24 -40.44
C ARG A 67 -15.79 -26.79 -41.48
N GLY A 68 -16.50 -25.92 -42.21
CA GLY A 68 -17.49 -26.30 -43.22
C GLY A 68 -18.86 -26.68 -42.66
N MET A 69 -19.10 -26.50 -41.35
CA MET A 69 -20.38 -26.79 -40.71
C MET A 69 -21.39 -25.68 -40.99
N THR A 70 -22.68 -26.03 -40.98
CA THR A 70 -23.75 -25.02 -41.09
C THR A 70 -24.15 -24.52 -39.72
N VAL A 71 -24.30 -23.21 -39.61
CA VAL A 71 -24.62 -22.55 -38.34
C VAL A 71 -25.88 -21.70 -38.48
N LEU A 72 -26.88 -22.01 -37.67
CA LEU A 72 -28.11 -21.24 -37.51
C LEU A 72 -28.06 -20.46 -36.20
N ARG A 73 -28.58 -19.22 -36.21
CA ARG A 73 -28.55 -18.36 -35.03
C ARG A 73 -29.89 -17.72 -34.78
N GLY A 74 -30.40 -17.86 -33.56
CA GLY A 74 -31.60 -17.17 -33.12
C GLY A 74 -31.42 -16.52 -31.76
N ARG A 75 -32.27 -15.56 -31.43
CA ARG A 75 -32.21 -14.81 -30.17
C ARG A 75 -33.56 -14.73 -29.46
N GLY A 76 -33.54 -14.94 -28.14
CA GLY A 76 -34.67 -14.64 -27.27
C GLY A 76 -34.83 -13.13 -27.02
N THR A 77 -36.08 -12.66 -26.95
CA THR A 77 -36.39 -11.27 -26.60
C THR A 77 -37.55 -11.21 -25.63
N GLU A 78 -37.58 -10.21 -24.76
CA GLU A 78 -38.64 -10.02 -23.76
C GLU A 78 -40.04 -9.93 -24.38
N ARG A 79 -40.18 -9.13 -25.44
CA ARG A 79 -41.43 -9.03 -26.22
C ARG A 79 -41.76 -10.33 -26.98
N GLY A 80 -40.73 -11.13 -27.28
CA GLY A 80 -40.84 -12.42 -27.96
C GLY A 80 -41.42 -13.55 -27.11
N ARG A 81 -41.45 -13.45 -25.77
CA ARG A 81 -42.07 -14.45 -24.88
C ARG A 81 -43.54 -14.75 -25.21
N ARG A 82 -44.23 -13.81 -25.88
CA ARG A 82 -45.64 -13.94 -26.28
C ARG A 82 -45.82 -14.72 -27.60
N ARG A 83 -44.74 -15.04 -28.32
CA ARG A 83 -44.76 -15.82 -29.56
C ARG A 83 -44.04 -17.15 -29.32
N SER A 84 -44.73 -18.26 -29.59
CA SER A 84 -44.17 -19.60 -29.41
C SER A 84 -42.96 -19.83 -30.31
N LEU A 85 -41.91 -20.48 -29.78
CA LEU A 85 -40.72 -20.91 -30.52
C LEU A 85 -39.93 -19.77 -31.18
N ARG A 86 -39.99 -18.53 -30.66
CA ARG A 86 -39.34 -17.38 -31.29
C ARG A 86 -37.83 -17.56 -31.53
N PRO A 87 -37.02 -18.06 -30.57
CA PRO A 87 -35.59 -18.26 -30.81
C PRO A 87 -35.29 -19.27 -31.93
N PHE A 88 -36.12 -20.31 -32.08
CA PHE A 88 -35.95 -21.28 -33.16
C PHE A 88 -36.40 -20.72 -34.49
N THR A 89 -37.56 -20.07 -34.55
CA THR A 89 -38.02 -19.41 -35.80
C THR A 89 -37.00 -18.40 -36.29
N ASP A 90 -36.44 -17.56 -35.41
CA ASP A 90 -35.37 -16.62 -35.75
C ASP A 90 -34.15 -17.32 -36.38
N ALA A 91 -33.78 -18.50 -35.86
CA ALA A 91 -32.69 -19.31 -36.40
C ALA A 91 -32.97 -19.92 -37.78
N PHE A 92 -34.22 -20.24 -38.10
CA PHE A 92 -34.61 -20.94 -39.33
C PHE A 92 -35.22 -20.04 -40.41
N THR A 93 -35.67 -18.82 -40.08
CA THR A 93 -36.33 -17.89 -41.01
C THR A 93 -35.42 -17.49 -42.18
N GLU A 94 -34.12 -17.38 -41.95
CA GLU A 94 -33.11 -16.99 -42.96
C GLU A 94 -32.15 -18.13 -43.33
N LEU A 95 -32.68 -19.35 -43.49
CA LEU A 95 -31.90 -20.47 -44.02
C LEU A 95 -31.35 -20.14 -45.43
N ASP A 96 -30.04 -19.89 -45.55
CA ASP A 96 -29.33 -19.70 -46.82
C ASP A 96 -29.66 -20.86 -47.79
N PRO A 97 -29.97 -20.60 -49.08
CA PRO A 97 -30.11 -21.62 -50.11
C PRO A 97 -29.03 -22.71 -50.12
N ARG A 98 -27.79 -22.41 -49.71
CA ARG A 98 -26.72 -23.40 -49.55
C ARG A 98 -26.95 -24.37 -48.38
N ALA A 99 -27.43 -23.88 -47.24
CA ALA A 99 -27.79 -24.69 -46.08
C ALA A 99 -29.00 -25.59 -46.37
N ARG A 100 -30.00 -25.08 -47.11
CA ARG A 100 -31.17 -25.86 -47.55
C ARG A 100 -30.77 -27.04 -48.45
N ARG A 101 -29.79 -26.86 -49.35
CA ARG A 101 -29.26 -27.94 -50.19
C ARG A 101 -28.43 -28.97 -49.42
N ALA A 102 -27.69 -28.54 -48.40
CA ALA A 102 -26.90 -29.42 -47.56
C ALA A 102 -27.76 -30.28 -46.63
N PHE A 103 -28.93 -29.78 -46.20
CA PHE A 103 -29.83 -30.48 -45.29
C PHE A 103 -31.29 -30.47 -45.79
N PRO A 104 -31.63 -31.31 -46.77
CA PRO A 104 -32.99 -31.41 -47.29
C PRO A 104 -34.03 -31.81 -46.23
N SER A 105 -33.59 -32.50 -45.17
CA SER A 105 -34.46 -32.90 -44.05
C SER A 105 -35.03 -31.69 -43.28
N LEU A 106 -34.42 -30.51 -43.39
CA LEU A 106 -34.92 -29.28 -42.75
C LEU A 106 -36.19 -28.74 -43.43
N ASP A 107 -36.48 -29.12 -44.68
CA ASP A 107 -37.75 -28.79 -45.35
C ASP A 107 -38.94 -29.53 -44.70
N GLY A 108 -38.68 -30.65 -44.02
CA GLY A 108 -39.65 -31.40 -43.22
C GLY A 108 -39.93 -30.80 -41.83
N LEU A 109 -39.28 -29.69 -41.44
CA LEU A 109 -39.56 -29.02 -40.18
C LEU A 109 -40.98 -28.45 -40.15
N PRO A 110 -41.68 -28.53 -39.01
CA PRO A 110 -43.01 -27.93 -38.88
C PRO A 110 -43.01 -26.42 -39.16
N ALA A 111 -44.07 -25.91 -39.79
CA ALA A 111 -44.19 -24.50 -40.18
C ALA A 111 -44.02 -23.54 -38.97
N ALA A 112 -44.44 -23.97 -37.78
CA ALA A 112 -44.27 -23.26 -36.52
C ALA A 112 -42.79 -23.07 -36.09
N VAL A 113 -41.88 -23.94 -36.54
CA VAL A 113 -40.43 -23.84 -36.29
C VAL A 113 -39.72 -23.06 -37.40
N ARG A 114 -40.22 -23.13 -38.64
CA ARG A 114 -39.66 -22.40 -39.80
C ARG A 114 -40.09 -20.93 -39.88
N GLY A 115 -41.10 -20.52 -39.10
CA GLY A 115 -41.65 -19.16 -39.12
C GLY A 115 -42.58 -18.89 -40.31
N GLU A 116 -43.10 -19.93 -40.96
CA GLU A 116 -43.94 -19.86 -42.17
C GLU A 116 -45.47 -19.94 -41.85
N GLY A 117 -45.87 -19.64 -40.61
CA GLY A 117 -47.27 -19.61 -40.18
C GLY A 117 -47.92 -18.21 -40.33
N ASP A 118 -49.23 -18.17 -40.55
CA ASP A 118 -50.01 -16.94 -40.75
C ASP A 118 -49.90 -15.99 -39.53
N ASP A 119 -49.18 -14.87 -39.70
CA ASP A 119 -48.80 -13.92 -38.64
C ASP A 119 -49.94 -12.93 -38.27
N THR A 120 -51.19 -13.28 -38.59
CA THR A 120 -52.35 -12.35 -38.59
C THR A 120 -53.29 -12.41 -37.37
N CYS A 121 -53.05 -13.27 -36.37
CA CYS A 121 -53.90 -13.31 -35.16
C CYS A 121 -53.18 -12.87 -33.86
N PRO A 122 -53.25 -11.58 -33.47
CA PRO A 122 -52.71 -11.09 -32.20
C PRO A 122 -53.67 -11.34 -31.03
N ARG A 123 -54.18 -12.56 -30.84
CA ARG A 123 -54.97 -12.99 -29.66
C ARG A 123 -55.17 -14.51 -29.64
N ALA A 124 -54.25 -15.22 -29.01
CA ALA A 124 -54.51 -16.57 -28.49
C ALA A 124 -54.29 -16.56 -26.97
N VAL A 125 -55.27 -17.10 -26.25
CA VAL A 125 -55.26 -17.38 -24.81
C VAL A 125 -54.07 -18.33 -24.49
N PRO A 126 -53.45 -18.25 -23.30
CA PRO A 126 -52.41 -19.22 -22.92
C PRO A 126 -53.00 -20.64 -22.94
N GLY A 127 -52.41 -21.54 -23.74
CA GLY A 127 -52.76 -22.96 -23.71
C GLY A 127 -53.43 -23.56 -24.96
N ALA A 128 -53.50 -22.87 -26.10
CA ALA A 128 -53.97 -23.51 -27.34
C ALA A 128 -53.08 -23.16 -28.54
N VAL A 129 -52.03 -23.96 -28.74
CA VAL A 129 -51.52 -24.20 -30.09
C VAL A 129 -52.65 -24.90 -30.83
N SER A 130 -53.35 -24.18 -31.71
CA SER A 130 -54.44 -24.73 -32.49
C SER A 130 -53.93 -25.88 -33.37
N GLY A 131 -54.22 -27.12 -32.95
CA GLY A 131 -54.18 -28.32 -33.79
C GLY A 131 -52.88 -29.10 -33.89
N VAL A 132 -51.79 -28.71 -33.21
CA VAL A 132 -50.52 -29.47 -33.22
C VAL A 132 -50.19 -29.91 -31.79
N ASP A 133 -50.13 -31.22 -31.56
CA ASP A 133 -49.62 -31.78 -30.30
C ASP A 133 -48.15 -31.33 -30.12
N LEU A 134 -47.85 -30.60 -29.03
CA LEU A 134 -46.52 -30.06 -28.74
C LEU A 134 -45.48 -31.18 -28.60
N PHE A 135 -45.92 -32.36 -28.15
CA PHE A 135 -45.10 -33.56 -28.14
C PHE A 135 -44.77 -34.06 -29.56
N ASP A 136 -45.76 -34.07 -30.46
CA ASP A 136 -45.55 -34.39 -31.87
C ASP A 136 -44.66 -33.36 -32.56
N LEU A 137 -44.84 -32.07 -32.27
CA LEU A 137 -44.00 -30.97 -32.76
C LEU A 137 -42.54 -31.16 -32.35
N CYS A 138 -42.29 -31.47 -31.08
CA CYS A 138 -40.96 -31.74 -30.55
C CYS A 138 -40.34 -32.99 -31.21
N ARG A 139 -41.11 -34.09 -31.32
CA ARG A 139 -40.65 -35.35 -31.91
C ARG A 139 -40.31 -35.20 -33.39
N VAL A 140 -41.19 -34.57 -34.17
CA VAL A 140 -40.96 -34.33 -35.61
C VAL A 140 -39.79 -33.39 -35.82
N THR A 141 -39.64 -32.37 -34.98
CA THR A 141 -38.50 -31.45 -35.04
C THR A 141 -37.19 -32.17 -34.74
N ALA A 142 -37.13 -32.99 -33.68
CA ALA A 142 -35.94 -33.79 -33.35
C ALA A 142 -35.61 -34.80 -34.47
N ALA A 143 -36.61 -35.43 -35.08
CA ALA A 143 -36.42 -36.35 -36.21
C ALA A 143 -35.88 -35.64 -37.46
N ALA A 144 -36.40 -34.46 -37.79
CA ALA A 144 -35.92 -33.64 -38.92
C ALA A 144 -34.47 -33.17 -38.72
N LEU A 145 -34.10 -32.80 -37.48
CA LEU A 145 -32.73 -32.48 -37.08
C LEU A 145 -31.80 -33.71 -37.12
N GLY A 146 -32.34 -34.92 -36.94
CA GLY A 146 -31.62 -36.19 -37.04
C GLY A 146 -31.43 -36.71 -38.46
N GLY A 147 -32.21 -36.24 -39.43
CA GLY A 147 -32.07 -36.58 -40.86
C GLY A 147 -30.98 -35.81 -41.61
N VAL A 148 -30.18 -35.04 -40.87
CA VAL A 148 -29.12 -34.14 -41.35
C VAL A 148 -27.88 -34.98 -41.73
N GLY A 149 -27.61 -35.11 -43.04
CA GLY A 149 -26.35 -35.66 -43.57
C GLY A 149 -25.42 -34.54 -44.03
N GLY A 150 -24.13 -34.59 -43.66
CA GLY A 150 -23.15 -33.55 -44.02
C GLY A 150 -22.12 -33.28 -42.91
N PRO A 151 -21.31 -32.21 -43.04
CA PRO A 151 -20.21 -31.90 -42.09
C PRO A 151 -20.66 -31.49 -40.67
N GLY A 152 -21.98 -31.31 -40.44
CA GLY A 152 -22.59 -31.04 -39.14
C GLY A 152 -23.44 -29.76 -39.09
N LEU A 153 -24.45 -29.74 -38.21
CA LEU A 153 -25.37 -28.62 -37.98
C LEU A 153 -25.23 -28.07 -36.56
N VAL A 154 -24.95 -26.77 -36.43
CA VAL A 154 -24.86 -26.06 -35.15
C VAL A 154 -25.99 -25.04 -35.04
N VAL A 155 -26.83 -25.15 -34.02
CA VAL A 155 -27.87 -24.16 -33.71
C VAL A 155 -27.44 -23.37 -32.48
N VAL A 156 -27.31 -22.05 -32.63
CA VAL A 156 -26.91 -21.15 -31.55
C VAL A 156 -28.10 -20.30 -31.15
N LEU A 157 -28.56 -20.44 -29.92
CA LEU A 157 -29.65 -19.65 -29.37
C LEU A 157 -29.16 -18.74 -28.25
N ASP A 158 -29.23 -17.43 -28.48
CA ASP A 158 -28.79 -16.42 -27.53
C ASP A 158 -29.96 -15.92 -26.65
N ASP A 159 -29.65 -15.43 -25.46
CA ASP A 159 -30.60 -14.82 -24.51
C ASP A 159 -31.82 -15.69 -24.12
N LEU A 160 -31.60 -17.00 -23.91
CA LEU A 160 -32.66 -17.98 -23.58
C LEU A 160 -33.31 -17.85 -22.21
N HIS A 161 -32.85 -16.90 -21.39
CA HIS A 161 -33.61 -16.48 -20.22
C HIS A 161 -34.95 -15.84 -20.61
N TRP A 162 -35.10 -15.37 -21.85
CA TRP A 162 -36.36 -14.91 -22.44
C TRP A 162 -37.15 -16.00 -23.18
N ALA A 163 -36.81 -17.29 -23.03
CA ALA A 163 -37.52 -18.37 -23.69
C ALA A 163 -39.01 -18.43 -23.30
N ASP A 164 -39.87 -18.65 -24.29
CA ASP A 164 -41.28 -19.02 -24.10
C ASP A 164 -41.44 -20.50 -23.73
N GLU A 165 -42.62 -20.89 -23.26
CA GLU A 165 -42.91 -22.25 -22.79
C GLU A 165 -42.64 -23.34 -23.85
N ALA A 166 -43.03 -23.12 -25.11
CA ALA A 166 -42.80 -24.09 -26.18
C ALA A 166 -41.31 -24.24 -26.51
N THR A 167 -40.54 -23.14 -26.45
CA THR A 167 -39.07 -23.20 -26.57
C THR A 167 -38.45 -24.03 -25.44
N VAL A 168 -38.92 -23.84 -24.20
CA VAL A 168 -38.42 -24.60 -23.05
C VAL A 168 -38.73 -26.09 -23.20
N GLU A 169 -39.93 -26.44 -23.66
CA GLU A 169 -40.34 -27.83 -23.87
C GLU A 169 -39.55 -28.50 -24.99
N LEU A 170 -39.29 -27.80 -26.10
CA LEU A 170 -38.46 -28.32 -27.19
C LEU A 170 -37.01 -28.56 -26.73
N VAL A 171 -36.45 -27.64 -25.94
CA VAL A 171 -35.11 -27.82 -25.37
C VAL A 171 -35.09 -29.01 -24.39
N ASP A 172 -36.08 -29.15 -23.51
CA ASP A 172 -36.18 -30.33 -22.61
C ASP A 172 -36.31 -31.63 -23.40
N HIS A 173 -37.08 -31.64 -24.49
CA HIS A 173 -37.22 -32.80 -25.36
C HIS A 173 -35.89 -33.20 -26.02
N LEU A 174 -35.13 -32.23 -26.56
CA LEU A 174 -33.82 -32.47 -27.18
C LEU A 174 -32.76 -32.93 -26.18
N VAL A 175 -32.85 -32.50 -24.92
CA VAL A 175 -31.97 -32.99 -23.85
C VAL A 175 -32.33 -34.43 -23.46
N ARG A 176 -33.63 -34.78 -23.37
CA ARG A 176 -34.08 -36.14 -23.03
C ARG A 176 -33.88 -37.14 -24.18
N HIS A 177 -33.97 -36.68 -25.42
CA HIS A 177 -33.85 -37.48 -26.63
C HIS A 177 -32.78 -36.87 -27.55
N PRO A 178 -31.48 -37.07 -27.26
CA PRO A 178 -30.40 -36.49 -28.04
C PRO A 178 -30.45 -36.93 -29.51
N VAL A 179 -30.21 -35.98 -30.41
CA VAL A 179 -30.20 -36.20 -31.86
C VAL A 179 -29.01 -37.09 -32.23
N ARG A 180 -29.26 -38.24 -32.87
CA ARG A 180 -28.23 -39.21 -33.29
C ARG A 180 -27.64 -38.87 -34.67
N ALA A 181 -27.20 -37.62 -34.84
CA ALA A 181 -26.60 -37.07 -36.05
C ALA A 181 -25.52 -36.03 -35.63
N PRO A 182 -24.65 -35.54 -36.54
CA PRO A 182 -23.70 -34.48 -36.22
C PRO A 182 -24.44 -33.14 -36.00
N PHE A 183 -25.05 -33.00 -34.83
CA PHE A 183 -25.88 -31.89 -34.41
C PHE A 183 -25.43 -31.34 -33.06
N LEU A 184 -25.39 -30.02 -32.92
CA LEU A 184 -25.05 -29.34 -31.67
C LEU A 184 -25.97 -28.14 -31.43
N LEU A 185 -26.59 -28.09 -30.24
CA LEU A 185 -27.38 -26.95 -29.77
C LEU A 185 -26.58 -26.16 -28.73
N ALA A 186 -26.14 -24.93 -29.06
CA ALA A 186 -25.49 -24.04 -28.11
C ALA A 186 -26.49 -22.99 -27.61
N VAL A 187 -26.70 -22.92 -26.29
CA VAL A 187 -27.61 -21.95 -25.65
C VAL A 187 -26.83 -20.99 -24.77
N ALA A 188 -27.19 -19.70 -24.78
CA ALA A 188 -26.72 -18.72 -23.80
C ALA A 188 -27.87 -18.21 -22.95
N ARG A 189 -27.68 -18.22 -21.63
CA ARG A 189 -28.68 -17.72 -20.67
C ARG A 189 -28.07 -17.06 -19.44
N ARG A 190 -28.90 -16.32 -18.73
CA ARG A 190 -28.60 -15.75 -17.42
C ARG A 190 -29.30 -16.62 -16.38
N GLU A 191 -28.53 -17.26 -15.51
CA GLU A 191 -29.06 -18.32 -14.64
C GLU A 191 -30.23 -17.86 -13.77
N ARG A 192 -30.08 -16.70 -13.12
CA ARG A 192 -31.07 -16.15 -12.17
C ARG A 192 -32.37 -15.68 -12.82
N GLN A 193 -32.33 -15.34 -14.11
CA GLN A 193 -33.46 -14.84 -14.88
C GLN A 193 -34.10 -15.94 -15.75
N SER A 194 -33.54 -17.14 -15.76
CA SER A 194 -34.02 -18.24 -16.60
C SER A 194 -35.27 -18.88 -16.01
N PRO A 195 -36.25 -19.28 -16.85
CA PRO A 195 -37.39 -20.06 -16.39
C PRO A 195 -36.95 -21.31 -15.60
N PRO A 196 -37.57 -21.62 -14.44
CA PRO A 196 -37.17 -22.77 -13.63
C PRO A 196 -37.17 -24.10 -14.39
N ALA A 197 -38.15 -24.28 -15.28
CA ALA A 197 -38.26 -25.47 -16.13
C ALA A 197 -37.06 -25.64 -17.08
N LEU A 198 -36.56 -24.55 -17.67
CA LEU A 198 -35.37 -24.56 -18.54
C LEU A 198 -34.11 -24.91 -17.75
N SER A 199 -33.93 -24.26 -16.59
CA SER A 199 -32.80 -24.54 -15.69
C SER A 199 -32.80 -26.00 -15.23
N ALA A 200 -33.97 -26.56 -14.90
CA ALA A 200 -34.10 -27.95 -14.52
C ALA A 200 -33.79 -28.92 -15.68
N ALA A 201 -34.27 -28.63 -16.89
CA ALA A 201 -33.99 -29.42 -18.09
C ALA A 201 -32.49 -29.50 -18.40
N LEU A 202 -31.81 -28.36 -18.46
CA LEU A 202 -30.38 -28.30 -18.75
C LEU A 202 -29.54 -28.95 -17.65
N THR A 203 -29.94 -28.79 -16.38
CA THR A 203 -29.22 -29.43 -15.25
C THR A 203 -29.33 -30.95 -15.30
N ARG A 204 -30.50 -31.52 -15.57
CA ARG A 204 -30.64 -32.98 -15.82
C ARG A 204 -29.77 -33.46 -16.98
N GLY A 205 -29.64 -32.64 -18.02
CA GLY A 205 -28.76 -32.91 -19.15
C GLY A 205 -27.28 -32.92 -18.79
N VAL A 206 -26.86 -32.09 -17.83
CA VAL A 206 -25.49 -32.09 -17.30
C VAL A 206 -25.23 -33.39 -16.54
N ASP A 207 -26.16 -33.80 -15.67
CA ASP A 207 -26.03 -35.02 -14.86
C ASP A 207 -25.96 -36.30 -15.73
N SER A 208 -26.60 -36.28 -16.90
CA SER A 208 -26.59 -37.38 -17.87
C SER A 208 -25.46 -37.29 -18.91
N GLY A 209 -24.62 -36.25 -18.87
CA GLY A 209 -23.52 -36.02 -19.81
C GLY A 209 -23.94 -35.54 -21.22
N VAL A 210 -25.24 -35.28 -21.43
CA VAL A 210 -25.78 -34.78 -22.71
C VAL A 210 -25.51 -33.29 -22.91
N VAL A 211 -25.48 -32.52 -21.81
CA VAL A 211 -25.25 -31.07 -21.82
C VAL A 211 -23.86 -30.75 -21.26
N LEU A 212 -23.04 -30.04 -22.04
CA LEU A 212 -21.82 -29.42 -21.53
C LEU A 212 -22.12 -28.02 -20.99
N ARG A 213 -22.09 -27.84 -19.67
CA ARG A 213 -22.24 -26.52 -19.06
C ARG A 213 -20.91 -25.76 -19.04
N THR A 214 -20.91 -24.55 -19.59
CA THR A 214 -19.78 -23.61 -19.56
C THR A 214 -20.20 -22.34 -18.82
N ALA A 215 -19.80 -22.23 -17.55
CA ALA A 215 -20.03 -21.04 -16.74
C ALA A 215 -18.91 -20.00 -16.98
N LEU A 216 -19.28 -18.76 -17.29
CA LEU A 216 -18.35 -17.66 -17.52
C LEU A 216 -18.20 -16.81 -16.25
N GLY A 217 -17.01 -16.87 -15.63
CA GLY A 217 -16.61 -15.97 -14.53
C GLY A 217 -16.00 -14.65 -15.03
N PRO A 218 -15.56 -13.72 -14.17
CA PRO A 218 -14.89 -12.48 -14.57
C PRO A 218 -13.59 -12.75 -15.38
N LEU A 219 -13.22 -11.81 -16.26
CA LEU A 219 -11.91 -11.83 -16.91
C LEU A 219 -10.82 -11.36 -15.94
N SER A 220 -9.61 -11.86 -16.12
CA SER A 220 -8.45 -11.44 -15.33
C SER A 220 -8.03 -10.00 -15.63
N ARG A 221 -7.26 -9.43 -14.70
CA ARG A 221 -6.71 -8.08 -14.82
C ARG A 221 -5.92 -7.88 -16.11
N ASP A 222 -5.03 -8.83 -16.41
CA ASP A 222 -4.16 -8.75 -17.59
C ASP A 222 -4.97 -8.89 -18.88
N GLU A 223 -5.95 -9.82 -18.93
CA GLU A 223 -6.83 -9.96 -20.10
C GLU A 223 -7.57 -8.66 -20.42
N LEU A 224 -8.12 -7.96 -19.41
CA LEU A 224 -8.86 -6.72 -19.65
C LEU A 224 -7.95 -5.55 -20.02
N ILE A 225 -6.83 -5.37 -19.31
CA ILE A 225 -5.90 -4.26 -19.55
C ILE A 225 -5.24 -4.40 -20.92
N ASP A 226 -4.68 -5.57 -21.22
CA ASP A 226 -3.95 -5.80 -22.46
C ASP A 226 -4.89 -5.86 -23.67
N GLY A 227 -6.12 -6.34 -23.49
CA GLY A 227 -7.09 -6.50 -24.57
C GLY A 227 -7.94 -5.28 -24.91
N PHE A 228 -8.28 -4.45 -23.92
CA PHE A 228 -9.18 -3.30 -24.14
C PHE A 228 -8.55 -1.93 -23.85
N ALA A 229 -7.55 -1.84 -22.98
CA ALA A 229 -7.02 -0.57 -22.48
C ALA A 229 -5.67 -0.17 -23.10
N ALA A 230 -5.41 -0.57 -24.35
CA ALA A 230 -4.21 -0.17 -25.09
C ALA A 230 -4.13 1.37 -25.20
N GLY A 231 -3.16 1.97 -24.49
CA GLY A 231 -2.95 3.43 -24.45
C GLY A 231 -3.41 4.13 -23.15
N VAL A 232 -4.02 3.41 -22.19
CA VAL A 232 -4.32 3.95 -20.85
C VAL A 232 -3.17 3.63 -19.89
N PRO A 233 -2.73 4.57 -19.02
CA PRO A 233 -1.75 4.28 -17.98
C PRO A 233 -2.16 3.08 -17.12
N ARG A 234 -1.23 2.16 -16.86
CA ARG A 234 -1.52 0.87 -16.23
C ARG A 234 -2.15 1.00 -14.84
N GLU A 235 -1.82 2.05 -14.10
CA GLU A 235 -2.39 2.39 -12.78
C GLU A 235 -3.88 2.76 -12.87
N ARG A 236 -4.25 3.62 -13.83
CA ARG A 236 -5.65 3.98 -14.09
C ARG A 236 -6.47 2.80 -14.63
N ALA A 237 -5.87 1.98 -15.49
CA ALA A 237 -6.51 0.76 -15.98
C ALA A 237 -6.71 -0.27 -14.85
N ALA A 238 -5.78 -0.31 -13.89
CA ALA A 238 -5.89 -1.08 -12.66
C ALA A 238 -7.07 -0.62 -11.78
N GLU A 239 -7.24 0.69 -11.56
CA GLU A 239 -8.41 1.24 -10.85
C GLU A 239 -9.73 0.86 -11.54
N MET A 240 -9.77 0.96 -12.87
CA MET A 240 -10.94 0.55 -13.66
C MET A 240 -11.23 -0.94 -13.53
N TYR A 241 -10.20 -1.79 -13.46
CA TYR A 241 -10.34 -3.22 -13.23
C TYR A 241 -10.99 -3.48 -11.86
N GLU A 242 -10.44 -2.90 -10.78
CA GLU A 242 -10.99 -3.06 -9.43
C GLU A 242 -12.45 -2.61 -9.36
N ALA A 243 -12.77 -1.46 -9.97
CA ALA A 243 -14.13 -0.95 -10.03
C ALA A 243 -15.08 -1.87 -10.83
N SER A 244 -14.61 -2.44 -11.95
CA SER A 244 -15.40 -3.32 -12.82
C SER A 244 -15.55 -4.76 -12.33
N GLN A 245 -14.77 -5.16 -11.33
CA GLN A 245 -14.66 -6.54 -10.81
C GLN A 245 -14.48 -7.60 -11.92
N GLY A 246 -13.71 -7.25 -12.96
CA GLY A 246 -13.44 -8.14 -14.09
C GLY A 246 -14.59 -8.32 -15.09
N SER A 247 -15.66 -7.52 -15.00
CA SER A 247 -16.76 -7.51 -15.98
C SER A 247 -16.37 -6.73 -17.26
N PRO A 248 -16.34 -7.38 -18.44
CA PRO A 248 -15.99 -6.70 -19.69
C PRO A 248 -16.94 -5.55 -20.05
N LEU A 249 -18.23 -5.65 -19.71
CA LEU A 249 -19.20 -4.59 -19.95
C LEU A 249 -18.87 -3.34 -19.14
N TYR A 250 -18.66 -3.50 -17.83
CA TYR A 250 -18.42 -2.36 -16.94
C TYR A 250 -17.04 -1.74 -17.17
N PHE A 251 -16.02 -2.58 -17.43
CA PHE A 251 -14.68 -2.10 -17.78
C PHE A 251 -14.71 -1.24 -19.05
N ARG A 252 -15.44 -1.67 -20.10
CA ARG A 252 -15.60 -0.88 -21.32
C ARG A 252 -16.42 0.39 -21.10
N ALA A 253 -17.44 0.35 -20.24
CA ALA A 253 -18.19 1.55 -19.89
C ALA A 253 -17.30 2.60 -19.22
N LEU A 254 -16.44 2.19 -18.27
CA LEU A 254 -15.43 3.05 -17.64
C LEU A 254 -14.40 3.60 -18.62
N LEU A 255 -13.99 2.78 -19.60
CA LEU A 255 -13.02 3.18 -20.61
C LEU A 255 -13.58 4.25 -21.57
N HIS A 256 -14.84 4.12 -21.98
CA HIS A 256 -15.46 4.99 -22.99
C HIS A 256 -16.23 6.18 -22.39
N GLY A 257 -16.44 6.21 -21.07
CA GLY A 257 -17.27 7.21 -20.40
C GLY A 257 -18.76 7.13 -20.77
N ASP A 258 -19.18 6.07 -21.46
CA ASP A 258 -20.54 5.85 -21.94
C ASP A 258 -21.34 4.98 -20.95
N HIS A 259 -21.40 5.45 -19.70
CA HIS A 259 -22.10 4.77 -18.61
C HIS A 259 -23.62 4.79 -18.79
N SER A 260 -24.13 5.73 -19.59
CA SER A 260 -25.55 5.96 -19.77
C SER A 260 -26.19 4.94 -20.73
N ALA A 261 -25.57 4.61 -21.86
CA ALA A 261 -26.21 3.74 -22.86
C ALA A 261 -26.46 2.29 -22.36
N ALA A 262 -25.49 1.69 -21.68
CA ALA A 262 -25.62 0.32 -21.15
C ALA A 262 -26.58 0.21 -19.95
N PHE A 263 -26.82 1.33 -19.25
CA PHE A 263 -27.63 1.41 -18.03
C PHE A 263 -29.08 1.84 -18.33
N LEU A 264 -29.29 2.74 -19.28
CA LEU A 264 -30.61 3.29 -19.62
C LEU A 264 -31.54 2.26 -20.26
N ASP A 265 -31.02 1.35 -21.08
CA ASP A 265 -31.82 0.29 -21.71
C ASP A 265 -32.46 -0.67 -20.69
N GLU A 266 -31.78 -0.97 -19.58
CA GLU A 266 -32.34 -1.82 -18.51
C GLU A 266 -33.35 -1.10 -17.61
N LEU A 267 -33.32 0.24 -17.57
CA LEU A 267 -34.19 1.07 -16.73
C LEU A 267 -35.44 1.59 -17.44
N ALA A 268 -35.45 1.60 -18.78
CA ALA A 268 -36.48 2.24 -19.59
C ALA A 268 -37.89 1.62 -19.45
N ALA A 269 -38.01 0.44 -18.83
CA ALA A 269 -39.26 -0.30 -18.66
C ALA A 269 -39.70 -0.47 -17.20
N LEU A 270 -39.21 0.38 -16.28
CA LEU A 270 -39.59 0.32 -14.86
C LEU A 270 -40.84 1.16 -14.57
N SER A 271 -41.70 0.65 -13.68
CA SER A 271 -42.80 1.42 -13.11
C SER A 271 -42.28 2.55 -12.21
N ALA A 272 -43.12 3.55 -11.91
CA ALA A 272 -42.74 4.64 -11.02
C ALA A 272 -42.33 4.15 -9.62
N LEU A 273 -42.98 3.09 -9.11
CA LEU A 273 -42.66 2.51 -7.81
C LEU A 273 -41.38 1.67 -7.84
N GLU A 274 -41.15 0.89 -8.90
CA GLU A 274 -39.88 0.19 -9.12
C GLU A 274 -38.73 1.19 -9.18
N ARG A 275 -38.89 2.30 -9.90
CA ARG A 275 -37.87 3.34 -9.97
C ARG A 275 -37.62 3.98 -8.61
N ALA A 276 -38.66 4.31 -7.86
CA ALA A 276 -38.53 4.89 -6.53
C ALA A 276 -37.85 3.94 -5.53
N ALA A 277 -38.16 2.64 -5.56
CA ALA A 277 -37.51 1.63 -4.74
C ALA A 277 -36.03 1.47 -5.12
N LEU A 278 -35.73 1.53 -6.42
CA LEU A 278 -34.37 1.43 -6.95
C LEU A 278 -33.50 2.64 -6.54
N ASP A 279 -34.05 3.84 -6.65
CA ASP A 279 -33.41 5.09 -6.20
C ASP A 279 -33.17 5.05 -4.68
N ALA A 280 -34.15 4.57 -3.91
CA ALA A 280 -34.00 4.39 -2.46
C ALA A 280 -32.88 3.41 -2.11
N VAL A 281 -32.78 2.26 -2.77
CA VAL A 281 -31.68 1.30 -2.54
C VAL A 281 -30.33 1.90 -2.89
N ALA A 282 -30.24 2.67 -3.98
CA ALA A 282 -28.99 3.32 -4.38
C ALA A 282 -28.47 4.30 -3.32
N VAL A 283 -29.39 5.06 -2.72
CA VAL A 283 -29.13 6.05 -1.66
C VAL A 283 -28.85 5.40 -0.30
N LEU A 284 -29.70 4.45 0.12
CA LEU A 284 -29.60 3.78 1.42
C LEU A 284 -28.39 2.86 1.52
N GLY A 285 -27.99 2.23 0.41
CA GLY A 285 -26.82 1.38 0.38
C GLY A 285 -26.95 0.13 1.24
N GLU A 286 -25.99 -0.06 2.14
CA GLU A 286 -25.93 -1.22 3.03
C GLU A 286 -27.10 -1.25 4.02
N HIS A 287 -27.76 -0.12 4.25
CA HIS A 287 -28.94 -0.02 5.12
C HIS A 287 -30.26 -0.32 4.39
N ALA A 288 -30.24 -0.64 3.10
CA ALA A 288 -31.43 -0.79 2.27
C ALA A 288 -32.25 -2.06 2.58
N ASN A 289 -32.88 -2.11 3.75
CA ASN A 289 -33.85 -3.13 4.13
C ASN A 289 -35.27 -2.72 3.72
N THR A 290 -36.19 -3.68 3.70
CA THR A 290 -37.57 -3.46 3.22
C THR A 290 -38.31 -2.39 4.00
N ASP A 291 -38.11 -2.32 5.32
CA ASP A 291 -38.84 -1.39 6.18
C ASP A 291 -38.31 0.06 6.00
N LEU A 292 -36.99 0.23 5.86
CA LEU A 292 -36.38 1.53 5.59
C LEU A 292 -36.72 2.02 4.18
N ILE A 293 -36.74 1.13 3.17
CA ILE A 293 -37.17 1.49 1.80
C ILE A 293 -38.64 1.95 1.82
N ALA A 294 -39.52 1.25 2.53
CA ALA A 294 -40.93 1.65 2.67
C ALA A 294 -41.05 3.04 3.32
N ALA A 295 -40.30 3.27 4.41
CA ALA A 295 -40.32 4.55 5.11
C ALA A 295 -39.85 5.73 4.24
N VAL A 296 -38.76 5.57 3.47
CA VAL A 296 -38.23 6.68 2.64
C VAL A 296 -38.99 6.90 1.34
N THR A 297 -39.62 5.87 0.80
CA THR A 297 -40.45 5.99 -0.42
C THR A 297 -41.88 6.42 -0.12
N GLY A 298 -42.37 6.18 1.11
CA GLY A 298 -43.76 6.40 1.51
C GLY A 298 -44.74 5.41 0.87
N ALA A 299 -44.24 4.32 0.28
CA ALA A 299 -45.05 3.33 -0.43
C ALA A 299 -45.75 2.37 0.55
N ASP A 300 -46.93 1.88 0.16
CA ASP A 300 -47.56 0.76 0.86
C ASP A 300 -46.67 -0.49 0.78
N ARG A 301 -46.62 -1.25 1.88
CA ARG A 301 -45.71 -2.38 2.02
C ARG A 301 -46.00 -3.50 1.01
N PHE A 302 -47.27 -3.74 0.67
CA PHE A 302 -47.64 -4.80 -0.28
C PHE A 302 -47.21 -4.44 -1.70
N ASP A 303 -47.50 -3.21 -2.12
CA ASP A 303 -47.11 -2.71 -3.44
C ASP A 303 -45.58 -2.64 -3.57
N LEU A 304 -44.88 -2.21 -2.51
CA LEU A 304 -43.42 -2.19 -2.50
C LEU A 304 -42.84 -3.61 -2.61
N ILE A 305 -43.36 -4.58 -1.87
CA ILE A 305 -42.87 -5.97 -1.98
C ILE A 305 -43.08 -6.51 -3.40
N ALA A 306 -44.19 -6.18 -4.05
CA ALA A 306 -44.42 -6.56 -5.45
C ALA A 306 -43.38 -5.90 -6.38
N ALA A 307 -43.12 -4.60 -6.22
CA ALA A 307 -42.10 -3.90 -7.00
C ALA A 307 -40.67 -4.43 -6.75
N LEU A 308 -40.32 -4.73 -5.49
CA LEU A 308 -39.01 -5.30 -5.14
C LEU A 308 -38.83 -6.71 -5.72
N ARG A 309 -39.89 -7.52 -5.78
CA ARG A 309 -39.87 -8.83 -6.45
C ARG A 309 -39.59 -8.68 -7.93
N GLU A 310 -40.25 -7.76 -8.62
CA GLU A 310 -39.99 -7.48 -10.04
C GLU A 310 -38.53 -7.05 -10.27
N LEU A 311 -37.97 -6.21 -9.39
CA LEU A 311 -36.56 -5.80 -9.46
C LEU A 311 -35.56 -6.94 -9.20
N ILE A 312 -35.92 -7.89 -8.33
CA ILE A 312 -35.13 -9.10 -8.07
C ILE A 312 -35.22 -10.07 -9.24
N ASP A 313 -36.40 -10.25 -9.83
CA ASP A 313 -36.64 -11.12 -10.99
C ASP A 313 -35.90 -10.58 -12.24
N ARG A 314 -35.77 -9.25 -12.34
CA ARG A 314 -34.91 -8.57 -13.33
C ARG A 314 -33.42 -8.57 -12.96
N ASP A 315 -33.01 -9.19 -11.84
CA ASP A 315 -31.63 -9.21 -11.33
C ASP A 315 -30.98 -7.80 -11.26
N LEU A 316 -31.78 -6.77 -10.97
CA LEU A 316 -31.29 -5.43 -10.67
C LEU A 316 -30.89 -5.34 -9.20
N LEU A 317 -31.68 -5.99 -8.34
CA LEU A 317 -31.44 -6.11 -6.90
C LEU A 317 -31.20 -7.57 -6.51
N ARG A 318 -30.28 -7.79 -5.58
CA ARG A 318 -30.00 -9.09 -4.98
C ARG A 318 -30.16 -9.01 -3.45
N PRO A 319 -30.83 -9.99 -2.82
CA PRO A 319 -30.90 -10.05 -1.37
C PRO A 319 -29.57 -10.49 -0.79
N ASP A 320 -29.03 -9.68 0.12
CA ASP A 320 -27.94 -10.12 0.98
C ASP A 320 -28.54 -10.91 2.16
N ARG A 321 -28.35 -12.24 2.09
CA ARG A 321 -28.87 -13.18 3.09
C ARG A 321 -28.28 -12.96 4.49
N ARG A 322 -27.11 -12.32 4.61
CA ARG A 322 -26.48 -12.03 5.90
C ARG A 322 -27.04 -10.75 6.53
N ALA A 323 -27.32 -9.74 5.71
CA ALA A 323 -27.71 -8.41 6.18
C ALA A 323 -29.23 -8.13 6.19
N ARG A 324 -30.06 -9.01 5.60
CA ARG A 324 -31.50 -8.74 5.33
C ARG A 324 -31.72 -7.43 4.54
N CYS A 325 -30.71 -7.03 3.77
CA CYS A 325 -30.72 -5.84 2.93
C CYS A 325 -30.73 -6.23 1.45
N LEU A 326 -31.09 -5.26 0.61
CA LEU A 326 -31.06 -5.38 -0.84
C LEU A 326 -29.89 -4.57 -1.37
N ALA A 327 -29.07 -5.19 -2.21
CA ALA A 327 -27.97 -4.51 -2.88
C ALA A 327 -28.15 -4.61 -4.40
N PRO A 328 -27.71 -3.60 -5.17
CA PRO A 328 -27.60 -3.76 -6.61
C PRO A 328 -26.66 -4.93 -6.94
N ARG A 329 -26.92 -5.63 -8.04
CA ARG A 329 -26.12 -6.82 -8.42
C ARG A 329 -24.61 -6.56 -8.54
N HIS A 330 -24.20 -5.30 -8.72
CA HIS A 330 -22.82 -4.89 -8.87
C HIS A 330 -22.59 -3.49 -8.25
N PRO A 331 -21.44 -3.20 -7.60
CA PRO A 331 -21.19 -1.90 -6.95
C PRO A 331 -21.25 -0.69 -7.89
N LEU A 332 -20.72 -0.81 -9.12
CA LEU A 332 -20.83 0.28 -10.12
C LEU A 332 -22.27 0.60 -10.49
N LEU A 333 -23.16 -0.39 -10.47
CA LEU A 333 -24.57 -0.15 -10.73
C LEU A 333 -25.12 0.80 -9.67
N ARG A 334 -24.80 0.57 -8.39
CA ARG A 334 -25.19 1.49 -7.29
C ARG A 334 -24.70 2.91 -7.54
N ALA A 335 -23.43 3.08 -7.94
CA ALA A 335 -22.86 4.39 -8.20
C ALA A 335 -23.60 5.11 -9.33
N TRP A 336 -23.80 4.45 -10.47
CA TRP A 336 -24.51 5.02 -11.62
C TRP A 336 -26.00 5.28 -11.31
N MET A 337 -26.65 4.41 -10.54
CA MET A 337 -28.01 4.65 -10.06
C MET A 337 -28.07 5.90 -9.20
N ARG A 338 -27.17 6.02 -8.20
CA ARG A 338 -27.11 7.18 -7.30
C ARG A 338 -26.80 8.49 -8.02
N GLU A 339 -26.00 8.45 -9.08
CA GLU A 339 -25.71 9.60 -9.95
C GLU A 339 -26.90 9.96 -10.85
N ALA A 340 -27.69 8.98 -11.29
CA ALA A 340 -28.88 9.20 -12.09
C ALA A 340 -30.09 9.69 -11.28
N VAL A 341 -30.07 9.57 -9.94
CA VAL A 341 -31.10 10.18 -9.07
C VAL A 341 -30.95 11.70 -9.12
N ASP A 342 -32.05 12.41 -9.34
CA ASP A 342 -32.10 13.87 -9.22
C ASP A 342 -31.48 14.34 -7.88
N PRO A 343 -30.57 15.32 -7.88
CA PRO A 343 -29.87 15.75 -6.66
C PRO A 343 -30.81 16.15 -5.51
N TRP A 344 -31.95 16.77 -5.81
CA TRP A 344 -32.94 17.16 -4.80
C TRP A 344 -33.68 15.95 -4.27
N ARG A 345 -34.07 15.01 -5.13
CA ARG A 345 -34.68 13.74 -4.71
C ARG A 345 -33.72 12.94 -3.82
N ARG A 346 -32.43 12.90 -4.17
CA ARG A 346 -31.40 12.23 -3.37
C ARG A 346 -31.29 12.84 -1.98
N LEU A 347 -31.30 14.17 -1.89
CA LEU A 347 -31.29 14.91 -0.61
C LEU A 347 -32.50 14.52 0.27
N GLU A 348 -33.71 14.49 -0.30
CA GLU A 348 -34.92 14.10 0.43
C GLU A 348 -34.88 12.64 0.91
N LEU A 349 -34.33 11.72 0.11
CA LEU A 349 -34.16 10.33 0.51
C LEU A 349 -33.20 10.19 1.69
N HIS A 350 -32.05 10.91 1.69
CA HIS A 350 -31.16 10.93 2.85
C HIS A 350 -31.84 11.54 4.08
N ARG A 351 -32.62 12.61 3.93
CA ARG A 351 -33.35 13.22 5.04
C ARG A 351 -34.38 12.26 5.64
N ALA A 352 -35.19 11.61 4.80
CA ALA A 352 -36.17 10.62 5.23
C ALA A 352 -35.50 9.42 5.93
N ALA A 353 -34.36 8.96 5.41
CA ALA A 353 -33.57 7.90 6.02
C ALA A 353 -33.06 8.29 7.42
N ALA A 354 -32.52 9.50 7.58
CA ALA A 354 -32.02 9.99 8.87
C ALA A 354 -33.13 10.08 9.93
N VAL A 355 -34.35 10.50 9.54
CA VAL A 355 -35.52 10.54 10.42
C VAL A 355 -35.91 9.14 10.86
N GLU A 356 -36.03 8.21 9.91
CA GLU A 356 -36.44 6.84 10.21
C GLU A 356 -35.42 6.09 11.07
N LEU A 357 -34.13 6.20 10.75
CA LEU A 357 -33.05 5.61 11.54
C LEU A 357 -33.01 6.15 12.98
N THR A 358 -33.35 7.44 13.15
CA THR A 358 -33.50 8.02 14.49
C THR A 358 -34.70 7.42 15.22
N ARG A 359 -35.83 7.22 14.55
CA ARG A 359 -37.04 6.61 15.11
C ARG A 359 -36.83 5.16 15.54
N THR A 360 -36.05 4.39 14.79
CA THR A 360 -35.76 2.98 15.07
C THR A 360 -34.58 2.78 16.04
N GLY A 361 -33.92 3.86 16.48
CA GLY A 361 -32.78 3.78 17.40
C GLY A 361 -31.52 3.17 16.78
N ALA A 362 -31.27 3.43 15.49
CA ALA A 362 -30.05 2.99 14.82
C ALA A 362 -28.79 3.65 15.40
N SER A 363 -27.61 3.06 15.13
CA SER A 363 -26.34 3.56 15.65
C SER A 363 -26.04 4.98 15.15
N LEU A 364 -25.21 5.73 15.90
CA LEU A 364 -24.80 7.07 15.48
C LEU A 364 -24.03 7.06 14.15
N THR A 365 -23.23 6.02 13.90
CA THR A 365 -22.50 5.84 12.64
C THR A 365 -23.44 5.74 11.45
N ASP A 366 -24.49 4.92 11.54
CA ASP A 366 -25.46 4.72 10.45
C ASP A 366 -26.25 6.01 10.18
N ARG A 367 -26.61 6.73 11.26
CA ARG A 367 -27.32 8.01 11.18
C ARG A 367 -26.43 9.11 10.58
N ALA A 368 -25.16 9.18 10.96
CA ALA A 368 -24.23 10.23 10.57
C ALA A 368 -24.07 10.32 9.05
N HIS A 369 -23.99 9.18 8.34
CA HIS A 369 -23.89 9.17 6.88
C HIS A 369 -25.08 9.88 6.20
N HIS A 370 -26.30 9.57 6.61
CA HIS A 370 -27.50 10.17 6.03
C HIS A 370 -27.70 11.63 6.47
N VAL A 371 -27.28 11.98 7.69
CA VAL A 371 -27.29 13.37 8.16
C VAL A 371 -26.27 14.21 7.40
N GLU A 372 -25.05 13.73 7.19
CA GLU A 372 -23.99 14.41 6.43
C GLU A 372 -24.46 14.78 5.01
N GLU A 373 -25.05 13.80 4.31
CA GLU A 373 -25.52 13.98 2.93
C GLU A 373 -26.78 14.85 2.80
N SER A 374 -27.58 14.99 3.87
CA SER A 374 -28.81 15.80 3.88
C SER A 374 -28.66 17.21 4.45
N LEU A 375 -27.54 17.49 5.13
CA LEU A 375 -27.30 18.75 5.83
C LEU A 375 -26.86 19.86 4.85
N SER A 376 -27.80 20.73 4.49
CA SER A 376 -27.57 21.87 3.56
C SER A 376 -27.61 23.24 4.23
N ARG A 377 -28.18 23.34 5.44
CA ARG A 377 -28.31 24.56 6.25
C ARG A 377 -28.09 24.21 7.72
N TRP A 378 -27.86 25.21 8.56
CA TRP A 378 -27.74 25.01 10.00
C TRP A 378 -28.98 24.32 10.58
N ASP A 379 -28.78 23.15 11.20
CA ASP A 379 -29.75 22.43 12.00
C ASP A 379 -29.02 21.92 13.27
N PRO A 380 -29.31 22.46 14.46
CA PRO A 380 -28.66 22.06 15.70
C PRO A 380 -28.78 20.57 16.02
N LYS A 381 -29.89 19.91 15.65
CA LYS A 381 -30.09 18.48 15.94
C LYS A 381 -29.22 17.61 15.04
N ALA A 382 -29.16 17.94 13.75
CA ALA A 382 -28.27 17.28 12.80
C ALA A 382 -26.79 17.51 13.18
N ALA A 383 -26.42 18.74 13.55
CA ALA A 383 -25.08 19.08 14.00
C ALA A 383 -24.65 18.30 15.25
N ALA A 384 -25.55 18.11 16.21
CA ALA A 384 -25.31 17.29 17.40
C ALA A 384 -25.01 15.82 17.03
N VAL A 385 -25.82 15.21 16.16
CA VAL A 385 -25.60 13.82 15.71
C VAL A 385 -24.23 13.66 15.04
N LEU A 386 -23.85 14.57 14.14
CA LEU A 386 -22.53 14.52 13.47
C LEU A 386 -21.38 14.74 14.46
N THR A 387 -21.55 15.62 15.45
CA THR A 387 -20.54 15.90 16.47
C THR A 387 -20.34 14.69 17.39
N GLU A 388 -21.42 14.08 17.88
CA GLU A 388 -21.35 12.87 18.72
C GLU A 388 -20.76 11.69 17.95
N ALA A 389 -21.14 11.51 16.67
CA ALA A 389 -20.54 10.48 15.81
C ALA A 389 -19.04 10.74 15.58
N ALA A 390 -18.64 12.00 15.39
CA ALA A 390 -17.23 12.37 15.26
C ALA A 390 -16.43 12.09 16.54
N GLU A 391 -17.02 12.31 17.72
CA GLU A 391 -16.40 12.00 19.01
C GLU A 391 -16.19 10.50 19.21
N GLN A 392 -17.19 9.68 18.83
CA GLN A 392 -17.05 8.22 18.86
C GLN A 392 -16.00 7.69 17.87
N ALA A 393 -15.88 8.34 16.71
CA ALA A 393 -14.90 7.99 15.68
C ALA A 393 -13.48 8.50 15.99
N ALA A 394 -13.29 9.43 16.94
CA ALA A 394 -12.02 10.13 17.12
C ALA A 394 -10.81 9.20 17.37
N ALA A 395 -11.01 8.11 18.14
CA ALA A 395 -9.94 7.17 18.47
C ALA A 395 -9.71 6.08 17.40
N THR A 396 -10.76 5.66 16.67
CA THR A 396 -10.71 4.50 15.76
C THR A 396 -10.71 4.89 14.29
N ALA A 397 -11.28 6.04 13.95
CA ALA A 397 -11.41 6.58 12.60
C ALA A 397 -11.26 8.12 12.61
N PRO A 398 -10.06 8.65 12.93
CA PRO A 398 -9.83 10.10 13.03
C PRO A 398 -10.12 10.84 11.71
N ALA A 399 -9.99 10.19 10.56
CA ALA A 399 -10.38 10.77 9.26
C ALA A 399 -11.88 11.02 9.16
N ASP A 400 -12.72 10.09 9.64
CA ASP A 400 -14.17 10.29 9.70
C ASP A 400 -14.53 11.39 10.69
N SER A 401 -13.88 11.41 11.87
CA SER A 401 -14.05 12.48 12.86
C SER A 401 -13.76 13.87 12.26
N ALA A 402 -12.62 14.03 11.60
CA ALA A 402 -12.25 15.27 10.93
C ALA A 402 -13.23 15.68 9.81
N ARG A 403 -13.73 14.72 9.03
CA ARG A 403 -14.72 14.95 7.97
C ARG A 403 -16.04 15.45 8.56
N LEU A 404 -16.59 14.74 9.53
CA LEU A 404 -17.89 15.04 10.16
C LEU A 404 -17.87 16.41 10.85
N LEU A 405 -16.82 16.71 11.61
CA LEU A 405 -16.64 18.04 12.24
C LEU A 405 -16.53 19.14 11.17
N GLY A 406 -15.84 18.86 10.06
CA GLY A 406 -15.75 19.76 8.92
C GLY A 406 -17.10 20.06 8.27
N VAL A 407 -18.00 19.07 8.19
CA VAL A 407 -19.38 19.27 7.68
C VAL A 407 -20.14 20.23 8.58
N VAL A 408 -20.10 20.03 9.89
CA VAL A 408 -20.76 20.91 10.88
C VAL A 408 -20.21 22.34 10.80
N LEU A 409 -18.89 22.50 10.77
CA LEU A 409 -18.22 23.80 10.70
C LEU A 409 -18.57 24.59 9.43
N ARG A 410 -18.84 23.91 8.30
CA ARG A 410 -19.24 24.57 7.04
C ARG A 410 -20.63 25.20 7.10
N VAL A 411 -21.56 24.59 7.83
CA VAL A 411 -22.96 25.06 7.91
C VAL A 411 -23.26 25.88 9.16
N LEU A 412 -22.36 25.87 10.16
CA LEU A 412 -22.48 26.64 11.39
C LEU A 412 -22.57 28.16 11.07
N PRO A 413 -23.55 28.91 11.59
CA PRO A 413 -23.65 30.35 11.37
C PRO A 413 -22.44 31.11 11.93
N ASP A 414 -22.02 32.19 11.27
CA ASP A 414 -21.00 33.09 11.79
C ASP A 414 -21.65 34.22 12.62
N THR A 415 -22.14 33.85 13.80
CA THR A 415 -22.74 34.78 14.75
C THR A 415 -22.05 34.67 16.12
N PRO A 416 -22.06 35.74 16.95
CA PRO A 416 -21.42 35.73 18.26
C PRO A 416 -21.83 34.56 19.15
N GLU A 417 -23.08 34.09 19.06
CA GLU A 417 -23.57 32.97 19.87
C GLU A 417 -22.88 31.63 19.53
N HIS A 418 -22.36 31.48 18.31
CA HIS A 418 -21.74 30.24 17.83
C HIS A 418 -20.19 30.30 17.81
N HIS A 419 -19.58 31.42 18.20
CA HIS A 419 -18.12 31.59 18.15
C HIS A 419 -17.35 30.64 19.08
N ALA A 420 -17.89 30.39 20.28
CA ALA A 420 -17.30 29.42 21.23
C ALA A 420 -17.34 27.99 20.66
N THR A 421 -18.54 27.52 20.27
CA THR A 421 -18.73 26.19 19.68
C THR A 421 -17.90 25.99 18.41
N ARG A 422 -17.82 27.00 17.53
CA ARG A 422 -16.96 26.96 16.35
C ARG A 422 -15.51 26.65 16.72
N SER A 423 -15.00 27.31 17.75
CA SER A 423 -13.60 27.20 18.14
C SER A 423 -13.29 25.84 18.78
N GLU A 424 -14.22 25.31 19.58
CA GLU A 424 -14.12 23.95 20.12
C GLU A 424 -14.10 22.90 19.01
N LEU A 425 -15.03 23.00 18.06
CA LEU A 425 -15.10 22.08 16.92
C LEU A 425 -13.87 22.21 16.00
N MET A 426 -13.35 23.43 15.79
CA MET A 426 -12.11 23.65 15.04
C MET A 426 -10.90 22.99 15.72
N LEU A 427 -10.79 23.09 17.04
CA LEU A 427 -9.71 22.43 17.78
C LEU A 427 -9.83 20.90 17.66
N LYS A 428 -11.03 20.33 17.90
CA LYS A 428 -11.29 18.88 17.73
C LYS A 428 -10.97 18.41 16.30
N GLN A 429 -11.40 19.17 15.29
CA GLN A 429 -11.12 18.84 13.89
C GLN A 429 -9.61 18.89 13.61
N ALA A 430 -8.90 19.90 14.11
CA ALA A 430 -7.46 20.00 13.94
C ALA A 430 -6.72 18.84 14.60
N THR A 431 -7.13 18.43 15.80
CA THR A 431 -6.57 17.25 16.48
C THR A 431 -6.77 15.99 15.65
N ALA A 432 -8.00 15.76 15.15
CA ALA A 432 -8.32 14.61 14.31
C ALA A 432 -7.53 14.61 12.99
N LEU A 433 -7.42 15.76 12.30
CA LEU A 433 -6.58 15.92 11.10
C LEU A 433 -5.11 15.59 11.41
N GLY A 434 -4.58 16.09 12.53
CA GLY A 434 -3.22 15.80 12.96
C GLY A 434 -2.97 14.29 13.10
N MET A 435 -3.91 13.57 13.73
CA MET A 435 -3.84 12.11 13.90
C MET A 435 -3.83 11.33 12.57
N THR A 436 -4.38 11.89 11.49
CA THR A 436 -4.37 11.24 10.16
C THR A 436 -3.09 11.48 9.35
N GLY A 437 -2.15 12.27 9.87
CA GLY A 437 -0.97 12.71 9.11
C GLY A 437 -1.21 13.93 8.21
N ALA A 438 -2.43 14.50 8.21
CA ALA A 438 -2.75 15.78 7.57
C ALA A 438 -2.17 16.98 8.36
N VAL A 439 -0.88 16.92 8.72
CA VAL A 439 -0.17 17.84 9.62
C VAL A 439 -0.26 19.29 9.15
N LYS A 440 -0.16 19.53 7.84
CA LYS A 440 -0.26 20.89 7.28
C LYS A 440 -1.66 21.48 7.43
N GLU A 441 -2.70 20.68 7.18
CA GLU A 441 -4.09 21.11 7.27
C GLU A 441 -4.50 21.37 8.73
N SER A 442 -4.08 20.48 9.64
CA SER A 442 -4.22 20.67 11.09
C SER A 442 -3.56 21.98 11.54
N ARG A 443 -2.29 22.20 11.17
CA ARG A 443 -1.55 23.44 11.45
C ARG A 443 -2.28 24.68 10.95
N ASP A 444 -2.76 24.68 9.71
CA ASP A 444 -3.42 25.84 9.11
C ASP A 444 -4.77 26.14 9.77
N LEU A 445 -5.49 25.11 10.22
CA LEU A 445 -6.70 25.28 11.01
C LEU A 445 -6.40 25.86 12.40
N LEU A 446 -5.33 25.39 13.06
CA LEU A 446 -4.91 25.90 14.37
C LEU A 446 -4.43 27.36 14.32
N HIS A 447 -3.65 27.74 13.30
CA HIS A 447 -3.28 29.15 13.10
C HIS A 447 -4.49 30.06 12.94
N ARG A 448 -5.51 29.62 12.19
CA ARG A 448 -6.77 30.37 12.05
C ARG A 448 -7.48 30.52 13.40
N LEU A 449 -7.58 29.45 14.18
CA LEU A 449 -8.18 29.49 15.53
C LEU A 449 -7.40 30.43 16.47
N ILE A 450 -6.08 30.37 16.47
CA ILE A 450 -5.22 31.26 17.27
C ILE A 450 -5.38 32.72 16.82
N ALA A 451 -5.60 32.98 15.53
CA ALA A 451 -5.79 34.34 15.03
C ALA A 451 -7.15 34.94 15.41
N THR A 452 -8.20 34.12 15.48
CA THR A 452 -9.56 34.56 15.82
C THR A 452 -9.77 34.74 17.33
N HIS A 453 -9.14 33.91 18.16
CA HIS A 453 -9.19 34.03 19.62
C HIS A 453 -8.18 35.06 20.14
N ARG A 454 -8.56 36.34 20.20
CA ARG A 454 -7.74 37.35 20.88
C ARG A 454 -7.97 37.32 22.40
N PRO A 455 -6.91 37.39 23.22
CA PRO A 455 -7.05 37.44 24.67
C PRO A 455 -7.82 38.70 25.07
N ALA A 456 -8.93 38.55 25.79
CA ALA A 456 -9.71 39.65 26.33
C ALA A 456 -9.53 39.70 27.86
N PRO A 457 -9.31 40.89 28.46
CA PRO A 457 -9.13 41.01 29.91
C PRO A 457 -10.38 40.64 30.73
N GLU A 458 -11.55 40.59 30.11
CA GLU A 458 -12.85 40.26 30.73
C GLU A 458 -13.55 39.05 30.06
N GLY A 459 -12.80 38.20 29.37
CA GLY A 459 -13.34 37.01 28.68
C GLY A 459 -13.69 35.86 29.64
N PRO A 460 -14.60 34.95 29.26
CA PRO A 460 -14.89 33.75 30.05
C PRO A 460 -13.61 32.91 30.25
N GLU A 461 -13.37 32.42 31.47
CA GLU A 461 -12.14 31.68 31.87
C GLU A 461 -11.78 30.51 30.93
N GLY A 462 -12.76 29.94 30.21
CA GLY A 462 -12.57 28.84 29.25
C GLY A 462 -11.93 29.22 27.91
N GLY A 463 -12.03 30.48 27.45
CA GLY A 463 -11.52 30.90 26.15
C GLY A 463 -9.98 30.88 26.06
N ASP A 464 -9.33 31.17 27.19
CA ASP A 464 -7.87 31.15 27.30
C ASP A 464 -7.30 29.71 27.30
N ALA A 465 -8.04 28.75 27.86
CA ALA A 465 -7.65 27.34 27.84
C ALA A 465 -7.63 26.76 26.43
N LEU A 466 -8.68 27.04 25.65
CA LEU A 466 -8.81 26.58 24.27
C LEU A 466 -7.71 27.17 23.40
N ARG A 467 -7.44 28.49 23.54
CA ARG A 467 -6.33 29.15 22.84
C ARG A 467 -4.99 28.50 23.18
N THR A 468 -4.69 28.28 24.46
CA THR A 468 -3.43 27.66 24.89
C THR A 468 -3.29 26.25 24.32
N ALA A 469 -4.34 25.42 24.37
CA ALA A 469 -4.34 24.09 23.78
C ALA A 469 -4.07 24.13 22.26
N ALA A 470 -4.68 25.08 21.55
CA ALA A 470 -4.42 25.27 20.12
C ALA A 470 -2.98 25.71 19.84
N VAL A 471 -2.39 26.57 20.67
CA VAL A 471 -0.97 26.96 20.55
C VAL A 471 -0.05 25.75 20.74
N VAL A 472 -0.28 24.94 21.78
CA VAL A 472 0.51 23.72 22.03
C VAL A 472 0.40 22.75 20.85
N GLN A 473 -0.81 22.45 20.38
CA GLN A 473 -1.01 21.58 19.23
C GLN A 473 -0.38 22.15 17.95
N CYS A 474 -0.48 23.47 17.73
CA CYS A 474 0.11 24.11 16.56
C CYS A 474 1.64 24.02 16.59
N ALA A 475 2.25 24.27 17.75
CA ALA A 475 3.69 24.14 17.95
C ALA A 475 4.16 22.69 17.72
N PHE A 476 3.39 21.70 18.19
CA PHE A 476 3.64 20.29 17.93
C PHE A 476 3.60 19.97 16.42
N MET A 477 2.61 20.48 15.68
CA MET A 477 2.50 20.28 14.22
C MET A 477 3.66 20.97 13.47
N GLU A 478 4.03 22.19 13.86
CA GLU A 478 5.19 22.91 13.29
C GLU A 478 6.51 22.17 13.57
N ARG A 479 6.68 21.62 14.79
CA ARG A 479 7.84 20.79 15.16
C ARG A 479 7.93 19.53 14.31
N THR A 480 6.80 18.86 14.08
CA THR A 480 6.72 17.66 13.23
C THR A 480 7.11 17.96 11.77
N LEU A 481 6.88 19.20 11.31
CA LEU A 481 7.32 19.69 10.00
C LEU A 481 8.77 20.19 9.96
N GLY A 482 9.54 20.06 11.05
CA GLY A 482 10.92 20.58 11.18
C GLY A 482 11.00 22.11 11.31
N ARG A 483 9.87 22.80 11.57
CA ARG A 483 9.80 24.27 11.66
C ARG A 483 9.97 24.75 13.10
N TYR A 484 11.09 24.38 13.71
CA TYR A 484 11.37 24.66 15.11
C TYR A 484 11.26 26.15 15.47
N ALA A 485 11.79 27.04 14.61
CA ALA A 485 11.74 28.49 14.83
C ALA A 485 10.31 29.02 14.96
N ALA A 486 9.39 28.58 14.09
CA ALA A 486 7.98 28.96 14.13
C ALA A 486 7.30 28.43 15.41
N ALA A 487 7.47 27.15 15.72
CA ALA A 487 6.96 26.54 16.95
C ALA A 487 7.42 27.32 18.21
N GLY A 488 8.71 27.66 18.29
CA GLY A 488 9.27 28.40 19.41
C GLY A 488 8.82 29.86 19.49
N ALA A 489 8.48 30.49 18.38
CA ALA A 489 7.90 31.84 18.39
C ALA A 489 6.46 31.83 18.89
N LEU A 490 5.66 30.83 18.51
CA LEU A 490 4.29 30.64 18.99
C LEU A 490 4.24 30.44 20.52
N LEU A 491 5.04 29.49 21.03
CA LEU A 491 5.06 29.14 22.45
C LEU A 491 5.51 30.31 23.32
N ARG A 492 6.62 30.97 22.97
CA ARG A 492 7.12 32.14 23.72
C ARG A 492 6.13 33.29 23.70
N ARG A 493 5.50 33.59 22.56
CA ARG A 493 4.49 34.65 22.46
C ARG A 493 3.30 34.38 23.40
N GLU A 494 2.89 33.13 23.55
CA GLU A 494 1.80 32.77 24.46
C GLU A 494 2.24 32.80 25.93
N LEU A 495 3.46 32.36 26.24
CA LEU A 495 4.05 32.45 27.59
C LEU A 495 4.27 33.90 28.06
N ASP A 496 4.68 34.80 27.16
CA ASP A 496 4.98 36.21 27.44
C ASP A 496 3.73 37.11 27.41
N ARG A 497 2.57 36.57 27.06
CA ARG A 497 1.31 37.29 26.97
C ARG A 497 0.94 37.95 28.30
N ARG A 498 0.23 39.08 28.24
CA ARG A 498 -0.34 39.78 29.41
C ARG A 498 -1.85 40.01 29.24
N PRO A 499 -2.72 39.52 30.17
CA PRO A 499 -2.39 38.60 31.26
C PRO A 499 -1.92 37.24 30.72
N GLY A 500 -0.98 36.60 31.42
CA GLY A 500 -0.36 35.34 30.98
C GLY A 500 -1.27 34.12 31.21
N PRO A 501 -0.93 32.96 30.63
CA PRO A 501 -1.71 31.75 30.81
C PRO A 501 -1.72 31.31 32.29
N PRO A 502 -2.83 30.72 32.78
CA PRO A 502 -2.89 30.13 34.12
C PRO A 502 -1.79 29.10 34.36
N PRO A 503 -1.31 28.91 35.62
CA PRO A 503 -0.20 28.00 35.93
C PRO A 503 -0.36 26.56 35.38
N ALA A 504 -1.56 25.99 35.44
CA ALA A 504 -1.82 24.65 34.89
C ALA A 504 -1.60 24.57 33.37
N GLN A 505 -1.94 25.64 32.63
CA GLN A 505 -1.76 25.70 31.18
C GLN A 505 -0.31 26.06 30.80
N ARG A 506 0.40 26.78 31.69
CA ARG A 506 1.82 27.11 31.53
C ARG A 506 2.69 25.85 31.47
N THR A 507 2.40 24.84 32.29
CA THR A 507 3.15 23.57 32.29
C THR A 507 3.18 22.93 30.89
N GLY A 508 2.02 22.78 30.22
CA GLY A 508 1.96 22.21 28.87
C GLY A 508 2.70 23.05 27.81
N LEU A 509 2.66 24.38 27.91
CA LEU A 509 3.44 25.26 27.03
C LEU A 509 4.94 25.09 27.21
N VAL A 510 5.41 25.03 28.46
CA VAL A 510 6.84 24.82 28.78
C VAL A 510 7.29 23.43 28.34
N VAL A 511 6.47 22.40 28.54
CA VAL A 511 6.77 21.04 28.08
C VAL A 511 6.91 20.99 26.56
N GLU A 512 5.99 21.56 25.78
CA GLU A 512 6.14 21.58 24.32
C GLU A 512 7.32 22.46 23.87
N TRP A 513 7.63 23.54 24.62
CA TRP A 513 8.83 24.35 24.36
C TRP A 513 10.11 23.55 24.60
N GLY A 514 10.17 22.77 25.68
CA GLY A 514 11.25 21.84 25.98
C GLY A 514 11.43 20.78 24.91
N ASN A 515 10.34 20.15 24.44
CA ASN A 515 10.39 19.22 23.31
C ASN A 515 10.97 19.91 22.06
N ARG A 516 10.47 21.09 21.70
CA ARG A 516 11.00 21.87 20.58
C ARG A 516 12.46 22.28 20.75
N ALA A 517 12.93 22.56 21.96
CA ALA A 517 14.32 22.87 22.23
C ALA A 517 15.20 21.62 22.06
N LEU A 518 14.73 20.45 22.50
CA LEU A 518 15.44 19.18 22.39
C LEU A 518 15.70 18.81 20.93
N PHE A 519 14.66 18.82 20.09
CA PHE A 519 14.81 18.53 18.67
C PHE A 519 15.66 19.57 17.91
N ALA A 520 15.66 20.81 18.38
CA ALA A 520 16.51 21.88 17.85
C ALA A 520 17.92 21.91 18.47
N THR A 521 18.32 20.90 19.26
CA THR A 521 19.64 20.78 19.92
C THR A 521 19.98 21.91 20.90
N ARG A 522 18.96 22.48 21.57
CA ARG A 522 19.05 23.67 22.44
C ARG A 522 18.43 23.47 23.84
N TYR A 523 18.34 22.23 24.31
CA TYR A 523 17.75 21.92 25.63
C TYR A 523 18.34 22.71 26.83
N PRO A 524 19.67 22.95 26.92
CA PRO A 524 20.23 23.71 28.05
C PRO A 524 19.63 25.11 28.24
N GLU A 525 19.10 25.73 27.18
CA GLU A 525 18.51 27.07 27.24
C GLU A 525 17.14 27.11 27.94
N VAL A 526 16.49 25.96 28.09
CA VAL A 526 15.14 25.83 28.67
C VAL A 526 15.13 24.99 29.94
N ARG A 527 16.29 24.53 30.41
CA ARG A 527 16.45 23.67 31.60
C ARG A 527 15.76 24.27 32.83
N ASP A 528 16.04 25.53 33.13
CA ASP A 528 15.50 26.22 34.31
C ASP A 528 13.97 26.38 34.23
N GLU A 529 13.43 26.62 33.03
CA GLU A 529 11.99 26.73 32.80
C GLU A 529 11.29 25.37 33.01
N VAL A 530 11.90 24.27 32.54
CA VAL A 530 11.38 22.92 32.76
C VAL A 530 11.41 22.54 34.25
N ALA A 531 12.51 22.85 34.94
CA ALA A 531 12.62 22.64 36.38
C ALA A 531 11.58 23.46 37.17
N GLY A 532 11.35 24.72 36.77
CA GLY A 532 10.30 25.57 37.33
C GLY A 532 8.89 24.99 37.11
N ALA A 533 8.59 24.53 35.89
CA ALA A 533 7.30 23.91 35.59
C ALA A 533 7.06 22.62 36.39
N LEU A 534 8.10 21.83 36.65
CA LEU A 534 8.04 20.66 37.52
C LEU A 534 7.75 21.04 38.97
N ALA A 535 8.46 22.03 39.52
CA ALA A 535 8.24 22.52 40.87
C ALA A 535 6.81 23.05 41.06
N ASP A 536 6.31 23.82 40.09
CA ASP A 536 4.95 24.35 40.08
C ASP A 536 3.89 23.25 39.99
N ALA A 537 4.12 22.20 39.18
CA ALA A 537 3.20 21.06 39.08
C ALA A 537 3.12 20.31 40.41
N ARG A 538 4.26 20.06 41.08
CA ARG A 538 4.32 19.44 42.41
C ARG A 538 3.59 20.26 43.46
N LEU A 539 3.80 21.58 43.47
CA LEU A 539 3.15 22.47 44.44
C LEU A 539 1.62 22.43 44.33
N ARG A 540 1.10 22.22 43.12
CA ARG A 540 -0.34 22.12 42.84
C ARG A 540 -0.93 20.72 43.04
N GLY A 541 -0.10 19.70 43.29
CA GLY A 541 -0.54 18.29 43.30
C GLY A 541 -0.97 17.78 41.92
N ASP A 542 -0.41 18.35 40.84
CA ASP A 542 -0.68 17.97 39.46
C ASP A 542 0.28 16.86 39.03
N GLU A 543 -0.07 15.61 39.37
CA GLU A 543 0.76 14.43 39.10
C GLU A 543 1.01 14.25 37.59
N LEU A 544 -0.01 14.49 36.78
CA LEU A 544 0.07 14.41 35.31
C LEU A 544 1.04 15.44 34.73
N GLY A 545 0.95 16.71 35.16
CA GLY A 545 1.89 17.74 34.76
C GLY A 545 3.31 17.50 35.26
N ALA A 546 3.46 16.93 36.46
CA ALA A 546 4.76 16.54 37.00
C ALA A 546 5.40 15.42 36.18
N ALA A 547 4.62 14.41 35.75
CA ALA A 547 5.10 13.32 34.87
C ALA A 547 5.64 13.86 33.54
N GLU A 548 4.92 14.79 32.91
CA GLU A 548 5.33 15.39 31.63
C GLU A 548 6.65 16.17 31.77
N ALA A 549 6.78 16.97 32.83
CA ALA A 549 8.00 17.72 33.08
C ALA A 549 9.18 16.82 33.47
N LEU A 550 8.96 15.79 34.31
CA LEU A 550 9.98 14.80 34.70
C LEU A 550 10.53 14.04 33.50
N THR A 551 9.65 13.49 32.65
CA THR A 551 10.09 12.71 31.47
C THR A 551 10.84 13.59 30.46
N LEU A 552 10.45 14.85 30.31
CA LEU A 552 11.20 15.81 29.49
C LEU A 552 12.55 16.18 30.10
N ALA A 553 12.61 16.38 31.42
CA ALA A 553 13.86 16.64 32.13
C ALA A 553 14.82 15.46 32.00
N ALA A 554 14.36 14.24 32.26
CA ALA A 554 15.14 13.01 32.08
C ALA A 554 15.74 12.89 30.68
N LEU A 555 14.92 13.06 29.64
CA LEU A 555 15.37 12.99 28.25
C LEU A 555 16.34 14.12 27.89
N GLY A 556 16.06 15.34 28.35
CA GLY A 556 16.90 16.51 28.09
C GLY A 556 18.27 16.45 28.76
N GLU A 557 18.34 15.99 30.00
CA GLU A 557 19.61 15.79 30.70
C GLU A 557 20.40 14.61 30.11
N ALA A 558 19.73 13.51 29.76
CA ALA A 558 20.38 12.38 29.06
C ALA A 558 20.95 12.80 27.70
N TYR A 559 20.26 13.72 27.01
CA TYR A 559 20.73 14.33 25.78
C TYR A 559 21.95 15.23 26.02
N ALA A 560 21.92 16.08 27.05
CA ALA A 560 23.01 17.00 27.40
C ALA A 560 24.27 16.28 27.92
N GLY A 561 24.15 15.00 28.30
CA GLY A 561 25.23 14.21 28.88
C GLY A 561 25.31 14.32 30.41
N GLU A 562 24.32 14.93 31.06
CA GLU A 562 24.21 15.04 32.52
C GLU A 562 23.53 13.78 33.08
N THR A 563 24.25 12.66 33.02
CA THR A 563 23.69 11.32 33.23
C THR A 563 23.19 11.06 34.66
N GLU A 564 23.76 11.73 35.66
CA GLU A 564 23.33 11.60 37.06
C GLU A 564 21.94 12.20 37.26
N ALA A 565 21.76 13.48 36.92
CA ALA A 565 20.47 14.15 36.95
C ALA A 565 19.42 13.45 36.09
N ALA A 566 19.82 12.98 34.90
CA ALA A 566 18.94 12.21 34.02
C ALA A 566 18.41 10.92 34.67
N ARG A 567 19.27 10.17 35.41
CA ARG A 567 18.86 8.96 36.12
C ARG A 567 17.88 9.26 37.25
N GLU A 568 18.09 10.33 37.99
CA GLU A 568 17.19 10.74 39.07
C GLU A 568 15.79 11.06 38.52
N TYR A 569 15.71 11.90 37.47
CA TYR A 569 14.44 12.22 36.83
C TYR A 569 13.78 11.00 36.18
N ALA A 570 14.55 10.13 35.51
CA ALA A 570 14.02 8.93 34.88
C ALA A 570 13.45 7.94 35.92
N ALA A 571 14.14 7.74 37.05
CA ALA A 571 13.68 6.84 38.11
C ALA A 571 12.36 7.33 38.73
N GLU A 572 12.25 8.64 38.99
CA GLU A 572 11.01 9.22 39.51
C GLU A 572 9.87 9.16 38.48
N ALA A 573 10.16 9.47 37.21
CA ALA A 573 9.19 9.35 36.13
C ALA A 573 8.70 7.91 35.93
N ALA A 574 9.60 6.92 36.01
CA ALA A 574 9.26 5.50 35.91
C ALA A 574 8.37 5.07 37.07
N ALA A 575 8.68 5.46 38.31
CA ALA A 575 7.84 5.15 39.46
C ALA A 575 6.41 5.68 39.29
N LEU A 576 6.27 6.91 38.77
CA LEU A 576 4.96 7.49 38.49
C LEU A 576 4.25 6.75 37.34
N ALA A 577 4.96 6.46 36.25
CA ALA A 577 4.39 5.72 35.11
C ALA A 577 3.90 4.32 35.51
N ASP A 578 4.66 3.60 36.35
CA ASP A 578 4.34 2.24 36.79
C ASP A 578 3.07 2.14 37.63
N VAL A 579 2.78 3.16 38.45
CA VAL A 579 1.55 3.19 39.29
C VAL A 579 0.35 3.81 38.58
N THR A 580 0.55 4.57 37.50
CA THR A 580 -0.53 5.24 36.77
C THR A 580 -1.34 4.23 35.95
N THR A 581 -2.67 4.40 35.87
CA THR A 581 -3.51 3.50 35.08
C THR A 581 -3.29 3.69 33.57
N ASP A 582 -3.57 2.65 32.78
CA ASP A 582 -3.48 2.77 31.32
C ASP A 582 -4.47 3.78 30.72
N ALA A 583 -5.58 4.06 31.42
CA ALA A 583 -6.57 5.05 30.98
C ALA A 583 -6.01 6.47 31.11
N ASP A 584 -5.32 6.76 32.21
CA ASP A 584 -4.69 8.06 32.44
C ASP A 584 -3.46 8.25 31.53
N LEU A 585 -2.65 7.19 31.37
CA LEU A 585 -1.50 7.20 30.44
C LEU A 585 -1.91 7.36 28.97
N ALA A 586 -3.13 6.98 28.58
CA ALA A 586 -3.62 7.23 27.22
C ALA A 586 -3.72 8.72 26.87
N GLY A 587 -3.88 9.59 27.88
CA GLY A 587 -3.79 11.04 27.73
C GLY A 587 -2.35 11.56 27.60
N GLN A 588 -1.36 10.74 27.97
CA GLN A 588 0.05 11.11 28.13
C GLN A 588 1.02 10.13 27.46
N CYS A 589 0.61 9.50 26.36
CA CYS A 589 1.46 8.52 25.66
C CYS A 589 2.85 9.07 25.30
N GLU A 590 2.95 10.37 25.03
CA GLU A 590 4.20 11.08 24.76
C GLU A 590 5.18 11.07 25.95
N SER A 591 4.68 10.97 27.19
CA SER A 591 5.53 10.81 28.38
C SER A 591 6.22 9.45 28.41
N LEU A 592 5.53 8.38 28.00
CA LEU A 592 6.15 7.05 27.84
C LEU A 592 7.21 7.04 26.74
N VAL A 593 6.98 7.77 25.63
CA VAL A 593 7.99 7.95 24.58
C VAL A 593 9.27 8.56 25.15
N ARG A 594 9.13 9.67 25.90
CA ARG A 594 10.26 10.39 26.49
C ARG A 594 11.00 9.54 27.52
N LEU A 595 10.25 8.85 28.40
CA LEU A 595 10.81 7.93 29.38
C LEU A 595 11.62 6.82 28.72
N ALA A 596 11.03 6.11 27.75
CA ALA A 596 11.71 5.01 27.08
C ALA A 596 13.00 5.47 26.35
N TRP A 597 12.98 6.63 25.71
CA TRP A 597 14.19 7.18 25.09
C TRP A 597 15.25 7.59 26.13
N SER A 598 14.84 8.16 27.26
CA SER A 598 15.76 8.49 28.34
C SER A 598 16.45 7.24 28.90
N GLU A 599 15.70 6.15 29.08
CA GLU A 599 16.22 4.85 29.54
C GLU A 599 17.19 4.24 28.52
N VAL A 600 16.90 4.32 27.22
CA VAL A 600 17.85 3.92 26.15
C VAL A 600 19.16 4.70 26.25
N PHE A 601 19.12 6.03 26.42
CA PHE A 601 20.33 6.85 26.51
C PHE A 601 21.08 6.67 27.83
N LEU A 602 20.43 6.13 28.85
CA LEU A 602 21.01 5.76 30.14
C LEU A 602 21.53 4.31 30.19
N ASP A 603 21.53 3.62 29.05
CA ASP A 603 21.89 2.19 28.89
C ASP A 603 20.95 1.20 29.62
N ASP A 604 19.76 1.61 30.06
CA ASP A 604 18.72 0.73 30.61
C ASP A 604 17.72 0.28 29.54
N CYS A 605 18.20 -0.51 28.58
CA CYS A 605 17.37 -1.05 27.51
C CYS A 605 16.29 -2.03 28.02
N ALA A 606 16.43 -2.55 29.24
CA ALA A 606 15.43 -3.45 29.82
C ALA A 606 14.20 -2.69 30.31
N ALA A 607 14.39 -1.54 30.98
CA ALA A 607 13.30 -0.64 31.34
C ALA A 607 12.65 -0.03 30.10
N ALA A 608 13.47 0.47 29.16
CA ALA A 608 12.98 1.04 27.90
C ALA A 608 12.07 0.07 27.13
N GLN A 609 12.43 -1.21 27.09
CA GLN A 609 11.61 -2.24 26.44
C GLN A 609 10.24 -2.39 27.13
N ARG A 610 10.19 -2.46 28.47
CA ARG A 610 8.92 -2.61 29.21
C ARG A 610 7.99 -1.42 28.99
N HIS A 611 8.50 -0.21 29.12
CA HIS A 611 7.70 1.01 28.92
C HIS A 611 7.28 1.19 27.46
N SER A 612 8.14 0.82 26.50
CA SER A 612 7.77 0.83 25.07
C SER A 612 6.66 -0.18 24.76
N GLU A 613 6.72 -1.41 25.31
CA GLU A 613 5.69 -2.44 25.12
C GLU A 613 4.33 -2.00 25.64
N ARG A 614 4.28 -1.52 26.89
CA ARG A 614 3.06 -0.98 27.48
C ARG A 614 2.54 0.22 26.68
N GLY A 615 3.42 1.13 26.30
CA GLY A 615 3.07 2.30 25.50
C GLY A 615 2.48 1.93 24.13
N VAL A 616 3.05 0.95 23.42
CA VAL A 616 2.55 0.49 22.12
C VAL A 616 1.12 -0.04 22.25
N GLU A 617 0.83 -0.83 23.29
CA GLU A 617 -0.52 -1.33 23.55
C GLU A 617 -1.53 -0.19 23.76
N ILE A 618 -1.18 0.77 24.62
CA ILE A 618 -2.02 1.94 24.91
C ILE A 618 -2.22 2.79 23.65
N ALA A 619 -1.16 3.07 22.90
CA ALA A 619 -1.19 3.91 21.72
C ALA A 619 -2.01 3.29 20.58
N ARG A 620 -1.95 1.96 20.40
CA ARG A 620 -2.82 1.24 19.44
C ARG A 620 -4.28 1.31 19.85
N ARG A 621 -4.59 1.05 21.13
CA ARG A 621 -5.97 1.04 21.63
C ARG A 621 -6.62 2.42 21.58
N THR A 622 -5.84 3.48 21.77
CA THR A 622 -6.37 4.86 21.88
C THR A 622 -6.12 5.72 20.65
N GLY A 623 -5.57 5.15 19.56
CA GLY A 623 -5.38 5.85 18.29
C GLY A 623 -4.35 6.98 18.37
N ARG A 624 -3.18 6.74 18.95
CA ARG A 624 -2.09 7.73 19.13
C ARG A 624 -0.91 7.44 18.19
N PRO A 625 -1.00 7.72 16.88
CA PRO A 625 -0.04 7.21 15.91
C PRO A 625 1.36 7.85 16.03
N PHE A 626 1.47 9.14 16.42
CA PHE A 626 2.78 9.78 16.65
C PHE A 626 3.55 9.14 17.82
N ALA A 627 2.85 8.81 18.91
CA ALA A 627 3.43 8.09 20.02
C ALA A 627 3.74 6.64 19.62
N LEU A 628 2.83 5.96 18.91
CA LEU A 628 3.01 4.59 18.42
C LEU A 628 4.28 4.45 17.58
N ALA A 629 4.47 5.30 16.56
CA ALA A 629 5.65 5.26 15.70
C ALA A 629 6.97 5.39 16.48
N GLN A 630 6.99 6.29 17.48
CA GLN A 630 8.16 6.51 18.32
C GLN A 630 8.39 5.39 19.34
N LEU A 631 7.34 4.87 19.99
CA LEU A 631 7.46 3.75 20.93
C LEU A 631 7.91 2.47 20.23
N LEU A 632 7.40 2.23 19.01
CA LEU A 632 7.88 1.14 18.15
C LEU A 632 9.38 1.32 17.83
N LEU A 633 9.79 2.55 17.52
CA LEU A 633 11.19 2.87 17.21
C LEU A 633 12.12 2.65 18.41
N THR A 634 11.77 3.19 19.58
CA THR A 634 12.55 3.02 20.81
C THR A 634 12.60 1.55 21.23
N GLY A 635 11.46 0.86 21.15
CA GLY A 635 11.36 -0.57 21.43
C GLY A 635 12.17 -1.44 20.46
N ALA A 636 12.26 -1.05 19.18
CA ALA A 636 13.12 -1.70 18.19
C ALA A 636 14.60 -1.49 18.53
N TYR A 637 15.01 -0.27 18.90
CA TYR A 637 16.38 0.02 19.30
C TYR A 637 16.79 -0.72 20.59
N ALA A 638 15.91 -0.77 21.60
CA ALA A 638 16.15 -1.53 22.83
C ALA A 638 16.33 -3.03 22.54
N ARG A 639 15.50 -3.61 21.65
CA ARG A 639 15.61 -5.00 21.20
C ARG A 639 16.90 -5.28 20.42
N LEU A 640 17.31 -4.35 19.55
CA LEU A 640 18.60 -4.41 18.84
C LEU A 640 19.76 -4.55 19.83
N THR A 641 19.82 -3.68 20.83
CA THR A 641 20.88 -3.68 21.85
C THR A 641 20.91 -5.00 22.63
N ARG A 642 19.73 -5.55 22.95
CA ARG A 642 19.57 -6.84 23.66
C ARG A 642 19.70 -8.09 22.76
N GLY A 643 20.02 -7.93 21.47
CA GLY A 643 20.24 -9.04 20.53
C GLY A 643 18.98 -9.71 19.99
N ARG A 644 17.79 -9.12 20.16
CA ARG A 644 16.52 -9.66 19.63
C ARG A 644 16.22 -9.12 18.23
N LEU A 645 17.05 -9.49 17.25
CA LEU A 645 17.08 -8.81 15.94
C LEU A 645 15.81 -8.98 15.11
N ARG A 646 15.19 -10.16 15.11
CA ARG A 646 13.93 -10.41 14.37
C ARG A 646 12.79 -9.51 14.85
N GLU A 647 12.54 -9.51 16.17
CA GLU A 647 11.54 -8.64 16.78
C GLU A 647 11.87 -7.16 16.60
N ALA A 648 13.15 -6.78 16.66
CA ALA A 648 13.60 -5.43 16.41
C ALA A 648 13.24 -4.98 14.98
N LEU A 649 13.46 -5.85 13.98
CA LEU A 649 13.14 -5.55 12.59
C LEU A 649 11.63 -5.42 12.37
N GLU A 650 10.83 -6.31 12.93
CA GLU A 650 9.36 -6.24 12.86
C GLU A 650 8.82 -4.90 13.39
N TRP A 651 9.32 -4.46 14.55
CA TRP A 651 8.92 -3.18 15.15
C TRP A 651 9.43 -1.98 14.35
N ALA A 652 10.64 -2.07 13.80
CA ALA A 652 11.20 -1.01 12.95
C ALA A 652 10.44 -0.88 11.62
N ASP A 653 10.04 -2.00 11.00
CA ASP A 653 9.21 -2.03 9.80
C ASP A 653 7.84 -1.37 10.05
N GLU A 654 7.19 -1.71 11.17
CA GLU A 654 5.93 -1.10 11.57
C GLU A 654 6.09 0.40 11.86
N SER A 655 7.15 0.80 12.58
CA SER A 655 7.46 2.22 12.82
C SER A 655 7.62 3.01 11.51
N VAL A 656 8.32 2.45 10.51
CA VAL A 656 8.47 3.07 9.18
C VAL A 656 7.12 3.17 8.46
N ALA A 657 6.26 2.16 8.57
CA ALA A 657 4.93 2.19 7.95
C ALA A 657 4.08 3.32 8.55
N VAL A 658 3.98 3.40 9.88
CA VAL A 658 3.20 4.43 10.58
C VAL A 658 3.80 5.83 10.33
N ALA A 659 5.13 5.98 10.41
CA ALA A 659 5.79 7.26 10.15
C ALA A 659 5.59 7.77 8.71
N ARG A 660 5.47 6.87 7.73
CA ARG A 660 5.21 7.23 6.34
C ARG A 660 3.82 7.84 6.17
N GLU A 661 2.83 7.32 6.88
CA GLU A 661 1.44 7.81 6.84
C GLU A 661 1.31 9.17 7.53
N LEU A 662 2.00 9.37 8.66
CA LEU A 662 1.92 10.62 9.43
C LEU A 662 2.53 11.84 8.73
N GLY A 663 3.47 11.62 7.81
CA GLY A 663 4.23 12.69 7.20
C GLY A 663 5.24 13.32 8.16
N GLY A 664 6.27 13.95 7.57
CA GLY A 664 7.41 14.51 8.32
C GLY A 664 8.70 13.76 8.00
N ALA A 665 9.70 14.52 7.52
CA ALA A 665 10.95 13.96 7.04
C ALA A 665 11.79 13.35 8.18
N GLU A 666 11.80 13.97 9.36
CA GLU A 666 12.68 13.54 10.46
C GLU A 666 12.25 12.23 11.11
N LEU A 667 10.97 12.06 11.47
CA LEU A 667 10.47 10.82 12.07
C LEU A 667 10.67 9.64 11.12
N LEU A 668 10.28 9.81 9.85
CA LEU A 668 10.44 8.77 8.84
C LEU A 668 11.93 8.46 8.58
N GLY A 669 12.76 9.50 8.55
CA GLY A 669 14.21 9.37 8.38
C GLY A 669 14.87 8.57 9.49
N ILE A 670 14.58 8.90 10.75
CA ILE A 670 15.16 8.19 11.90
C ILE A 670 14.63 6.76 12.01
N SER A 671 13.34 6.52 11.71
CA SER A 671 12.78 5.18 11.65
C SER A 671 13.46 4.32 10.59
N ARG A 672 13.71 4.88 9.39
CA ARG A 672 14.47 4.20 8.34
C ARG A 672 15.94 3.97 8.74
N ALA A 673 16.57 4.92 9.43
CA ALA A 673 17.97 4.81 9.81
C ALA A 673 18.19 3.71 10.86
N ILE A 674 17.34 3.64 11.88
CA ILE A 674 17.39 2.56 12.88
C ILE A 674 17.03 1.22 12.24
N ARG A 675 16.04 1.18 11.35
CA ARG A 675 15.74 -0.01 10.55
C ARG A 675 16.94 -0.49 9.74
N ALA A 676 17.66 0.41 9.06
CA ALA A 676 18.86 0.07 8.29
C ALA A 676 19.98 -0.46 9.21
N LEU A 677 20.13 0.10 10.41
CA LEU A 677 21.08 -0.38 11.41
C LEU A 677 20.76 -1.82 11.87
N ILE A 678 19.47 -2.15 12.05
CA ILE A 678 19.01 -3.51 12.38
C ILE A 678 19.21 -4.45 11.18
N LEU A 679 18.83 -3.99 9.99
CA LEU A 679 18.98 -4.74 8.73
C LEU A 679 20.44 -5.16 8.51
N MET A 680 21.38 -4.28 8.82
CA MET A 680 22.82 -4.57 8.76
C MET A 680 23.23 -5.78 9.62
N GLN A 681 22.54 -6.03 10.74
CA GLN A 681 22.88 -7.15 11.64
C GLN A 681 22.35 -8.50 11.14
N VAL A 682 21.18 -8.51 10.50
CA VAL A 682 20.50 -9.74 10.05
C VAL A 682 20.88 -10.14 8.62
N ARG A 683 21.45 -9.23 7.83
CA ARG A 683 21.87 -9.50 6.45
C ARG A 683 23.34 -9.90 6.38
N PRO A 684 23.75 -10.62 5.31
CA PRO A 684 25.15 -10.94 5.09
C PRO A 684 26.04 -9.70 5.00
N ALA A 685 27.29 -9.82 5.43
CA ALA A 685 28.24 -8.71 5.38
C ALA A 685 28.49 -8.24 3.94
N GLY A 686 28.20 -6.97 3.65
CA GLY A 686 28.36 -6.35 2.32
C GLY A 686 27.13 -6.40 1.42
N ASP A 687 25.96 -6.77 1.95
CA ASP A 687 24.69 -6.74 1.20
C ASP A 687 24.37 -5.30 0.71
N PRO A 688 24.24 -5.07 -0.62
CA PRO A 688 23.98 -3.75 -1.18
C PRO A 688 22.62 -3.16 -0.74
N GLU A 689 21.65 -4.00 -0.34
CA GLU A 689 20.36 -3.53 0.17
C GLU A 689 20.50 -2.73 1.47
N VAL A 690 21.49 -3.07 2.31
CA VAL A 690 21.75 -2.36 3.58
C VAL A 690 22.21 -0.92 3.30
N LEU A 691 23.17 -0.76 2.38
CA LEU A 691 23.66 0.55 2.00
C LEU A 691 22.56 1.38 1.33
N ALA A 692 21.81 0.79 0.40
CA ALA A 692 20.69 1.46 -0.24
C ALA A 692 19.62 1.93 0.76
N ALA A 693 19.27 1.10 1.75
CA ALA A 693 18.32 1.46 2.80
C ALA A 693 18.83 2.59 3.69
N ALA A 694 20.13 2.58 4.04
CA ALA A 694 20.74 3.65 4.83
C ALA A 694 20.84 4.97 4.04
N GLU A 695 21.14 4.91 2.75
CA GLU A 695 21.16 6.07 1.86
C GLU A 695 19.76 6.67 1.68
N GLU A 696 18.73 5.83 1.54
CA GLU A 696 17.33 6.28 1.52
C GLU A 696 16.95 6.98 2.84
N ALA A 697 17.40 6.46 3.98
CA ALA A 697 17.16 7.08 5.29
C ALA A 697 17.78 8.48 5.38
N ALA A 698 19.05 8.63 4.99
CA ALA A 698 19.74 9.92 4.97
C ALA A 698 19.14 10.89 3.94
N ALA A 699 18.73 10.40 2.78
CA ALA A 699 18.06 11.21 1.75
C ALA A 699 16.68 11.70 2.20
N THR A 700 15.97 10.91 3.02
CA THR A 700 14.63 11.26 3.53
C THR A 700 14.66 12.56 4.35
N VAL A 701 15.69 12.76 5.19
CA VAL A 701 15.83 13.97 6.02
C VAL A 701 16.38 15.17 5.25
N GLY A 702 17.05 14.93 4.12
CA GLY A 702 17.60 15.97 3.26
C GLY A 702 18.50 16.96 4.02
N ALA A 703 18.26 18.25 3.81
CA ALA A 703 18.97 19.34 4.46
C ALA A 703 18.29 19.86 5.74
N VAL A 704 17.33 19.11 6.30
CA VAL A 704 16.69 19.51 7.56
C VAL A 704 17.73 19.54 8.68
N GLU A 705 17.75 20.64 9.41
CA GLU A 705 18.58 20.79 10.60
C GLU A 705 17.75 20.43 11.82
N GLY A 706 18.14 19.36 12.49
CA GLY A 706 17.44 18.82 13.63
C GLY A 706 18.19 17.61 14.18
N TRP A 707 17.90 17.28 15.43
CA TRP A 707 18.57 16.19 16.12
C TRP A 707 18.45 14.86 15.36
N TRP A 708 17.24 14.47 14.99
CA TRP A 708 17.00 13.22 14.26
C TRP A 708 17.57 13.26 12.85
N ALA A 709 17.54 14.40 12.17
CA ALA A 709 18.19 14.55 10.88
C ALA A 709 19.71 14.34 10.96
N THR A 710 20.37 14.88 11.99
CA THR A 710 21.80 14.67 12.22
C THR A 710 22.11 13.20 12.53
N VAL A 711 21.38 12.58 13.46
CA VAL A 711 21.61 11.17 13.82
C VAL A 711 21.36 10.24 12.63
N SER A 712 20.30 10.48 11.84
CA SER A 712 19.98 9.67 10.65
C SER A 712 21.12 9.70 9.61
N ARG A 713 21.73 10.87 9.40
CA ARG A 713 22.89 11.02 8.51
C ARG A 713 24.14 10.34 9.09
N CYS A 714 24.41 10.49 10.39
CA CYS A 714 25.54 9.81 11.02
C CYS A 714 25.40 8.28 11.00
N LEU A 715 24.18 7.74 11.12
CA LEU A 715 23.93 6.30 11.08
C LEU A 715 24.25 5.65 9.72
N LEU A 716 24.22 6.42 8.62
CA LEU A 716 24.69 5.96 7.30
C LEU A 716 26.15 5.47 7.35
N ALA A 717 26.98 6.06 8.22
CA ALA A 717 28.39 5.70 8.35
C ALA A 717 28.59 4.21 8.70
N TYR A 718 27.67 3.57 9.44
CA TYR A 718 27.74 2.14 9.73
C TYR A 718 27.64 1.29 8.46
N ALA A 719 26.66 1.58 7.60
CA ALA A 719 26.45 0.84 6.35
C ALA A 719 27.59 1.08 5.35
N VAL A 720 28.09 2.32 5.28
CA VAL A 720 29.23 2.69 4.41
C VAL A 720 30.51 1.99 4.86
N LEU A 721 30.76 1.89 6.17
CA LEU A 721 31.88 1.11 6.69
C LEU A 721 31.75 -0.38 6.33
N GLY A 722 30.54 -0.95 6.46
CA GLY A 722 30.25 -2.33 6.07
C GLY A 722 30.42 -2.60 4.57
N ALA A 723 30.21 -1.58 3.73
CA ALA A 723 30.48 -1.62 2.29
C ALA A 723 31.96 -1.43 1.92
N GLY A 724 32.83 -1.12 2.90
CA GLY A 724 34.27 -1.04 2.72
C GLY A 724 34.77 0.32 2.21
N ASP A 725 34.06 1.42 2.46
CA ASP A 725 34.47 2.77 2.05
C ASP A 725 34.80 3.66 3.28
N PRO A 726 36.01 3.54 3.87
CA PRO A 726 36.38 4.27 5.07
C PRO A 726 36.56 5.77 4.85
N TYR A 727 36.85 6.22 3.62
CA TYR A 727 36.95 7.66 3.31
C TYR A 727 35.58 8.32 3.42
N ARG A 728 34.56 7.69 2.84
CA ARG A 728 33.19 8.19 2.91
C ARG A 728 32.63 8.17 4.33
N VAL A 729 33.06 7.25 5.19
CA VAL A 729 32.73 7.26 6.63
C VAL A 729 33.19 8.58 7.28
N ARG A 730 34.45 8.97 7.05
CA ARG A 730 35.02 10.22 7.58
C ARG A 730 34.23 11.43 7.05
N ASP A 731 33.99 11.49 5.74
CA ASP A 731 33.27 12.61 5.13
C ASP A 731 31.86 12.77 5.72
N ILE A 732 31.11 11.67 5.85
CA ILE A 732 29.76 11.68 6.42
C ILE A 732 29.78 12.18 7.86
N LEU A 733 30.67 11.65 8.70
CA LEU A 733 30.69 11.98 10.13
C LEU A 733 31.21 13.41 10.38
N MET A 734 32.14 13.91 9.56
CA MET A 734 32.62 15.29 9.66
C MET A 734 31.55 16.28 9.18
N ASP A 735 30.85 16.00 8.08
CA ASP A 735 29.79 16.87 7.56
C ASP A 735 28.55 16.89 8.46
N ALA A 736 28.03 15.70 8.80
CA ALA A 736 26.84 15.57 9.63
C ALA A 736 27.12 15.92 11.10
N GLY A 737 28.25 15.46 11.64
CA GLY A 737 28.66 15.71 13.02
C GLY A 737 29.18 17.13 13.28
N GLY A 738 29.47 17.89 12.23
CA GLY A 738 29.80 19.32 12.27
C GLY A 738 31.30 19.62 12.30
N ASP A 739 32.07 18.87 13.07
CA ASP A 739 33.52 19.04 13.22
C ASP A 739 34.19 17.75 13.74
N GLY A 740 35.51 17.84 13.99
CA GLY A 740 36.30 16.74 14.54
C GLY A 740 35.91 16.29 15.95
N ASP A 741 35.13 17.10 16.68
CA ASP A 741 34.61 16.80 18.02
C ASP A 741 33.15 16.30 17.97
N LEU A 742 32.58 16.18 16.77
CA LEU A 742 31.19 15.82 16.51
C LEU A 742 30.22 16.71 17.29
N SER A 743 30.45 18.02 17.30
CA SER A 743 29.71 19.00 18.11
C SER A 743 28.19 19.00 17.87
N ARG A 744 27.72 18.63 16.67
CA ARG A 744 26.29 18.51 16.33
C ARG A 744 25.64 17.21 16.80
N VAL A 745 26.43 16.22 17.20
CA VAL A 745 25.93 14.95 17.76
C VAL A 745 25.77 15.11 19.27
N GLN A 746 24.71 14.53 19.83
CA GLN A 746 24.50 14.55 21.28
C GLN A 746 25.66 13.86 22.01
N PRO A 747 26.17 14.43 23.13
CA PRO A 747 27.28 13.87 23.90
C PRO A 747 27.16 12.38 24.23
N SER A 748 25.97 11.92 24.65
CA SER A 748 25.73 10.53 25.05
C SER A 748 25.87 9.49 23.93
N MET A 749 25.96 9.89 22.66
CA MET A 749 26.17 8.98 21.53
C MET A 749 27.55 9.11 20.86
N ARG A 750 28.30 10.18 21.14
CA ARG A 750 29.57 10.46 20.45
C ARG A 750 30.60 9.33 20.55
N PRO A 751 30.76 8.62 21.69
CA PRO A 751 31.72 7.51 21.76
C PRO A 751 31.51 6.42 20.70
N ASN A 752 30.25 6.12 20.34
CA ASN A 752 29.95 5.17 19.25
C ASN A 752 30.41 5.68 17.88
N PHE A 753 30.27 6.98 17.61
CA PHE A 753 30.70 7.56 16.32
C PHE A 753 32.21 7.77 16.26
N PHE A 754 32.86 8.05 17.39
CA PHE A 754 34.32 8.03 17.47
C PHE A 754 34.89 6.62 17.20
N GLU A 755 34.25 5.55 17.67
CA GLU A 755 34.65 4.17 17.32
C GLU A 755 34.66 3.95 15.79
N LEU A 756 33.68 4.49 15.07
CA LEU A 756 33.64 4.43 13.60
C LEU A 756 34.75 5.24 12.96
N LEU A 757 35.01 6.46 13.44
CA LEU A 757 36.10 7.31 12.94
C LEU A 757 37.46 6.65 13.17
N VAL A 758 37.69 6.05 14.33
CA VAL A 758 38.90 5.27 14.64
C VAL A 758 39.04 4.11 13.66
N THR A 759 37.96 3.35 13.44
CA THR A 759 37.99 2.21 12.51
C THR A 759 38.32 2.66 11.08
N ALA A 760 37.71 3.76 10.62
CA ALA A 760 37.98 4.34 9.30
C ALA A 760 39.42 4.85 9.17
N ALA A 761 39.90 5.59 10.17
CA ALA A 761 41.26 6.14 10.19
C ALA A 761 42.33 5.04 10.15
N LEU A 762 42.14 3.97 10.93
CA LEU A 762 43.05 2.83 10.91
C LEU A 762 43.03 2.11 9.56
N ALA A 763 41.87 2.00 8.91
CA ALA A 763 41.74 1.43 7.57
C ALA A 763 42.45 2.27 6.49
N THR A 764 42.48 3.60 6.64
CA THR A 764 43.18 4.52 5.73
C THR A 764 44.65 4.77 6.12
N GLY A 765 45.13 4.20 7.24
CA GLY A 765 46.50 4.33 7.73
C GLY A 765 46.79 5.59 8.54
N ASP A 766 45.77 6.36 8.92
CA ASP A 766 45.88 7.59 9.70
C ASP A 766 45.85 7.29 11.21
N VAL A 767 46.97 6.76 11.72
CA VAL A 767 47.08 6.32 13.11
C VAL A 767 46.99 7.49 14.10
N ALA A 768 47.48 8.67 13.72
CA ALA A 768 47.45 9.85 14.58
C ALA A 768 46.01 10.33 14.82
N ASP A 769 45.17 10.37 13.78
CA ASP A 769 43.75 10.72 13.92
C ASP A 769 43.01 9.66 14.76
N ALA A 770 43.30 8.36 14.51
CA ALA A 770 42.73 7.26 15.29
C ALA A 770 43.04 7.36 16.79
N GLU A 771 44.28 7.69 17.16
CA GLU A 771 44.69 7.86 18.55
C GLU A 771 43.98 9.01 19.24
N ARG A 772 43.86 10.15 18.55
CA ARG A 772 43.15 11.33 19.08
C ARG A 772 41.69 11.01 19.35
N TRP A 773 41.00 10.42 18.39
CA TRP A 773 39.58 10.06 18.55
C TRP A 773 39.37 8.96 19.60
N ALA A 774 40.26 7.98 19.72
CA ALA A 774 40.17 6.98 20.78
C ALA A 774 40.32 7.59 22.19
N SER A 775 41.26 8.53 22.36
CA SER A 775 41.42 9.26 23.63
C SER A 775 40.22 10.15 23.94
N GLN A 776 39.67 10.84 22.93
CA GLN A 776 38.45 11.65 23.10
C GLN A 776 37.24 10.80 23.47
N ALA A 777 37.07 9.63 22.82
CA ALA A 777 36.00 8.69 23.13
C ALA A 777 36.06 8.21 24.59
N LEU A 778 37.26 7.85 25.06
CA LEU A 778 37.46 7.36 26.43
C LEU A 778 37.21 8.47 27.47
N ALA A 779 37.80 9.65 27.28
CA ALA A 779 37.61 10.77 28.19
C ALA A 779 36.13 11.19 28.30
N LEU A 780 35.39 11.14 27.18
CA LEU A 780 33.96 11.41 27.19
C LEU A 780 33.17 10.29 27.87
N ALA A 781 33.45 9.02 27.56
CA ALA A 781 32.77 7.89 28.16
C ALA A 781 32.96 7.81 29.70
N ASP A 782 34.15 8.15 30.18
CA ASP A 782 34.47 8.24 31.61
C ASP A 782 33.60 9.29 32.31
N ARG A 783 33.39 10.46 31.68
CA ARG A 783 32.50 11.51 32.20
C ARG A 783 31.03 11.09 32.21
N LEU A 784 30.59 10.36 31.18
CA LEU A 784 29.21 9.92 31.04
C LEU A 784 28.86 8.78 32.01
N GLY A 785 29.82 7.93 32.40
CA GLY A 785 29.53 6.79 33.27
C GLY A 785 28.47 5.82 32.71
N LEU A 786 28.45 5.67 31.37
CA LEU A 786 27.55 4.80 30.62
C LEU A 786 28.29 3.54 30.12
N PRO A 787 27.93 2.32 30.58
CA PRO A 787 28.69 1.10 30.26
C PRO A 787 28.81 0.80 28.77
N VAL A 788 27.75 1.01 27.98
CA VAL A 788 27.78 0.72 26.53
C VAL A 788 28.70 1.71 25.81
N GLN A 789 28.66 2.99 26.21
CA GLN A 789 29.53 4.03 25.64
C GLN A 789 30.99 3.81 26.04
N ARG A 790 31.26 3.42 27.28
CA ARG A 790 32.59 3.00 27.74
C ARG A 790 33.08 1.79 26.96
N GLY A 791 32.20 0.81 26.72
CA GLY A 791 32.50 -0.34 25.86
C GLY A 791 32.92 0.05 24.45
N ALA A 792 32.26 1.03 23.82
CA ALA A 792 32.63 1.56 22.51
C ALA A 792 34.00 2.25 22.50
N ALA A 793 34.26 3.12 23.50
CA ALA A 793 35.55 3.75 23.65
C ALA A 793 36.69 2.74 23.86
N LEU A 794 36.46 1.70 24.68
CA LEU A 794 37.42 0.63 24.91
C LEU A 794 37.68 -0.21 23.66
N ARG A 795 36.68 -0.45 22.80
CA ARG A 795 36.92 -1.07 21.47
C ARG A 795 37.81 -0.19 20.60
N ALA A 796 37.57 1.12 20.57
CA ALA A 796 38.40 2.06 19.82
C ALA A 796 39.87 2.04 20.31
N VAL A 797 40.08 2.07 21.63
CA VAL A 797 41.41 1.92 22.25
C VAL A 797 42.05 0.57 21.89
N GLY A 798 41.27 -0.52 21.94
CA GLY A 798 41.73 -1.85 21.57
C GLY A 798 42.19 -1.95 20.11
N LEU A 799 41.47 -1.33 19.18
CA LEU A 799 41.84 -1.26 17.76
C LEU A 799 43.14 -0.49 17.53
N VAL A 800 43.36 0.62 18.24
CA VAL A 800 44.61 1.38 18.18
C VAL A 800 45.79 0.57 18.73
N ALA A 801 45.62 -0.06 19.90
CA ALA A 801 46.65 -0.93 20.49
C ALA A 801 47.01 -2.12 19.58
N ALA A 802 45.99 -2.72 18.96
CA ALA A 802 46.19 -3.77 17.96
C ALA A 802 47.03 -3.29 16.77
N ARG A 803 46.76 -2.08 16.26
CA ARG A 803 47.52 -1.48 15.15
C ARG A 803 48.98 -1.19 15.52
N ARG A 804 49.25 -0.82 16.77
CA ARG A 804 50.61 -0.60 17.31
C ARG A 804 51.40 -1.89 17.55
N GLY A 805 50.76 -3.06 17.43
CA GLY A 805 51.40 -4.35 17.72
C GLY A 805 51.50 -4.65 19.22
N GLU A 806 50.54 -4.16 20.02
CA GLU A 806 50.48 -4.34 21.46
C GLU A 806 49.34 -5.31 21.85
N PRO A 807 49.47 -6.63 21.60
CA PRO A 807 48.37 -7.59 21.74
C PRO A 807 47.82 -7.68 23.18
N ALA A 808 48.68 -7.54 24.20
CA ALA A 808 48.24 -7.55 25.60
C ALA A 808 47.43 -6.29 25.99
N ALA A 809 47.73 -5.13 25.39
CA ALA A 809 46.94 -3.92 25.62
C ALA A 809 45.58 -4.01 24.88
N ALA A 810 45.59 -4.52 23.64
CA ALA A 810 44.37 -4.75 22.87
C ALA A 810 43.43 -5.76 23.57
N ASP A 811 43.96 -6.89 24.03
CA ASP A 811 43.20 -7.90 24.78
C ASP A 811 42.52 -7.34 26.04
N ARG A 812 43.27 -6.57 26.85
CA ARG A 812 42.71 -5.93 28.05
C ARG A 812 41.54 -5.01 27.68
N ALA A 813 41.71 -4.16 26.68
CA ALA A 813 40.69 -3.22 26.24
C ALA A 813 39.42 -3.93 25.71
N PHE A 814 39.56 -4.97 24.87
CA PHE A 814 38.40 -5.73 24.38
C PHE A 814 37.72 -6.55 25.48
N THR A 815 38.48 -7.10 26.42
CA THR A 815 37.93 -7.83 27.58
C THR A 815 37.12 -6.88 28.47
N GLU A 816 37.67 -5.72 28.83
CA GLU A 816 36.96 -4.71 29.62
C GLU A 816 35.73 -4.19 28.87
N SER A 817 35.83 -3.97 27.56
CA SER A 817 34.69 -3.60 26.72
C SER A 817 33.56 -4.63 26.78
N ALA A 818 33.89 -5.92 26.66
CA ALA A 818 32.91 -6.99 26.75
C ALA A 818 32.24 -7.02 28.13
N HIS A 819 33.00 -6.81 29.21
CA HIS A 819 32.44 -6.73 30.57
C HIS A 819 31.47 -5.56 30.74
N GLU A 820 31.82 -4.37 30.27
CA GLU A 820 30.93 -3.20 30.36
C GLU A 820 29.64 -3.39 29.56
N CYS A 821 29.73 -3.93 28.34
CA CYS A 821 28.54 -4.25 27.54
C CYS A 821 27.67 -5.34 28.19
N ALA A 822 28.27 -6.37 28.79
CA ALA A 822 27.54 -7.42 29.51
C ALA A 822 26.77 -6.86 30.73
N ARG A 823 27.38 -5.93 31.48
CA ARG A 823 26.74 -5.28 32.65
C ARG A 823 25.48 -4.51 32.28
N ALA A 824 25.44 -3.88 31.11
CA ALA A 824 24.28 -3.17 30.58
C ALA A 824 23.31 -4.07 29.77
N GLY A 825 23.60 -5.37 29.64
CA GLY A 825 22.79 -6.26 28.80
C GLY A 825 22.84 -5.95 27.30
N ALA A 826 23.89 -5.27 26.84
CA ALA A 826 24.13 -4.96 25.43
C ALA A 826 24.75 -6.16 24.69
N VAL A 827 23.96 -7.22 24.56
CA VAL A 827 24.35 -8.55 24.05
C VAL A 827 25.11 -8.47 22.73
N LEU A 828 24.61 -7.67 21.78
CA LEU A 828 25.22 -7.55 20.46
C LEU A 828 26.63 -6.92 20.53
N ARG A 829 26.79 -5.91 21.41
CA ARG A 829 28.08 -5.22 21.60
C ARG A 829 29.06 -6.06 22.40
N GLU A 830 28.57 -6.84 23.36
CA GLU A 830 29.38 -7.84 24.06
C GLU A 830 29.93 -8.88 23.08
N ALA A 831 29.06 -9.46 22.24
CA ALA A 831 29.45 -10.43 21.24
C ALA A 831 30.51 -9.85 20.28
N GLN A 832 30.30 -8.61 19.82
CA GLN A 832 31.27 -7.88 18.99
C GLN A 832 32.64 -7.76 19.68
N SER A 833 32.69 -7.29 20.93
CA SER A 833 33.95 -7.12 21.69
C SER A 833 34.67 -8.46 21.90
N LEU A 834 33.95 -9.53 22.22
CA LEU A 834 34.52 -10.86 22.41
C LEU A 834 35.12 -11.45 21.13
N LEU A 835 34.41 -11.32 20.00
CA LEU A 835 34.83 -11.86 18.71
C LEU A 835 36.05 -11.10 18.15
N ILE A 836 36.08 -9.78 18.27
CA ILE A 836 37.23 -8.96 17.84
C ILE A 836 38.43 -9.16 18.78
N GLY A 837 38.18 -9.32 20.09
CA GLY A 837 39.24 -9.45 21.10
C GLY A 837 39.94 -10.80 21.15
N ALA A 838 39.24 -11.89 20.81
CA ALA A 838 39.76 -13.25 20.98
C ALA A 838 41.14 -13.52 20.30
N PRO A 839 41.42 -13.04 19.07
CA PRO A 839 42.74 -13.19 18.46
C PRO A 839 43.87 -12.52 19.27
N PHE A 840 43.58 -11.41 19.95
CA PHE A 840 44.57 -10.67 20.75
C PHE A 840 44.85 -11.37 22.10
N ALA A 841 43.84 -12.01 22.70
CA ALA A 841 44.04 -12.88 23.85
C ALA A 841 44.99 -14.05 23.52
N ALA A 842 44.81 -14.66 22.34
CA ALA A 842 45.69 -15.73 21.87
C ALA A 842 47.13 -15.21 21.60
N ALA A 843 47.25 -14.04 20.95
CA ALA A 843 48.55 -13.40 20.68
C ALA A 843 49.27 -12.95 21.97
N ALA A 844 48.53 -12.65 23.03
CA ALA A 844 49.06 -12.36 24.36
C ALA A 844 49.45 -13.63 25.16
N GLY A 845 49.23 -14.83 24.62
CA GLY A 845 49.62 -16.11 25.21
C GLY A 845 48.50 -16.87 25.95
N ASP A 846 47.27 -16.37 25.97
CA ASP A 846 46.14 -16.98 26.68
C ASP A 846 45.13 -17.62 25.71
N THR A 847 45.51 -18.77 25.17
CA THR A 847 44.69 -19.51 24.18
C THR A 847 43.39 -20.06 24.77
N ALA A 848 43.37 -20.40 26.06
CA ALA A 848 42.18 -20.90 26.74
C ALA A 848 41.11 -19.81 26.89
N ARG A 849 41.51 -18.59 27.27
CA ARG A 849 40.59 -17.44 27.31
C ARG A 849 40.15 -17.03 25.91
N ALA A 850 41.05 -16.99 24.93
CA ALA A 850 40.69 -16.72 23.53
C ALA A 850 39.59 -17.66 23.01
N ALA A 851 39.72 -18.96 23.27
CA ALA A 851 38.70 -19.94 22.90
C ALA A 851 37.37 -19.73 23.64
N THR A 852 37.43 -19.30 24.91
CA THR A 852 36.24 -19.00 25.71
C THR A 852 35.52 -17.74 25.21
N MET A 853 36.26 -16.68 24.91
CA MET A 853 35.75 -15.46 24.29
C MET A 853 35.07 -15.78 22.95
N SER A 854 35.75 -16.52 22.08
CA SER A 854 35.21 -16.92 20.77
C SER A 854 33.91 -17.73 20.89
N ARG A 855 33.88 -18.74 21.76
CA ARG A 855 32.68 -19.57 21.98
C ARG A 855 31.51 -18.76 22.52
N ARG A 856 31.76 -17.87 23.48
CA ARG A 856 30.73 -17.01 24.06
C ARG A 856 30.22 -16.01 23.03
N GLY A 857 31.11 -15.32 22.32
CA GLY A 857 30.73 -14.36 21.28
C GLY A 857 29.93 -14.99 20.15
N LEU A 858 30.33 -16.18 19.66
CA LEU A 858 29.58 -16.92 18.64
C LEU A 858 28.20 -17.34 19.14
N ARG A 859 28.10 -17.87 20.37
CA ARG A 859 26.81 -18.25 20.95
C ARG A 859 25.84 -17.08 21.02
N LEU A 860 26.29 -15.92 21.53
CA LEU A 860 25.46 -14.72 21.63
C LEU A 860 25.03 -14.23 20.23
N ALA A 861 25.90 -14.31 19.24
CA ALA A 861 25.57 -13.97 17.86
C ALA A 861 24.58 -14.98 17.23
N GLU A 862 24.71 -16.28 17.51
CA GLU A 862 23.79 -17.34 17.04
C GLU A 862 22.40 -17.21 17.68
N GLU A 863 22.33 -16.98 19.00
CA GLU A 863 21.07 -16.78 19.73
C GLU A 863 20.28 -15.57 19.23
N GLY A 864 20.99 -14.52 18.78
CA GLY A 864 20.38 -13.31 18.22
C GLY A 864 20.21 -13.30 16.70
N ASP A 865 20.65 -14.35 16.00
CA ASP A 865 20.74 -14.42 14.53
C ASP A 865 21.51 -13.22 13.91
N ALA A 866 22.59 -12.80 14.57
CA ALA A 866 23.43 -11.68 14.16
C ALA A 866 24.40 -12.08 13.03
N ARG A 867 23.85 -12.24 11.82
CA ARG A 867 24.56 -12.67 10.61
C ARG A 867 25.85 -11.91 10.35
N LEU A 868 25.86 -10.59 10.56
CA LEU A 868 27.06 -9.77 10.41
C LEU A 868 28.22 -10.27 11.29
N LEU A 869 27.94 -10.51 12.58
CA LEU A 869 28.96 -10.96 13.53
C LEU A 869 29.42 -12.38 13.23
N LEU A 870 28.52 -13.26 12.77
CA LEU A 870 28.86 -14.62 12.36
C LEU A 870 29.78 -14.63 11.14
N ASP A 871 29.49 -13.81 10.13
CA ASP A 871 30.31 -13.67 8.93
C ASP A 871 31.68 -13.06 9.27
N MET A 872 31.73 -12.06 10.17
CA MET A 872 32.98 -11.50 10.68
C MET A 872 33.84 -12.55 11.40
N ALA A 873 33.23 -13.34 12.28
CA ALA A 873 33.93 -14.40 13.01
C ALA A 873 34.45 -15.51 12.08
N ALA A 874 33.71 -15.83 11.01
CA ALA A 874 34.13 -16.80 10.01
C ALA A 874 35.37 -16.34 9.24
N ARG A 875 35.48 -15.04 8.90
CA ARG A 875 36.63 -14.44 8.22
C ARG A 875 37.88 -14.38 9.11
N GLY A 876 37.72 -14.33 10.44
CA GLY A 876 38.81 -14.22 11.41
C GLY A 876 39.45 -15.53 11.86
N ARG A 877 38.96 -16.71 11.44
CA ARG A 877 39.51 -18.01 11.87
C ARG A 877 40.81 -18.36 11.12
N PRO A 878 41.96 -18.51 11.80
CA PRO A 878 43.15 -19.12 11.19
C PRO A 878 42.91 -20.62 11.10
N GLY A 879 42.71 -21.17 9.90
CA GLY A 879 42.68 -22.63 9.69
C GLY A 879 41.60 -23.22 8.78
N ARG A 880 40.72 -22.42 8.17
CA ARG A 880 40.01 -22.84 6.94
C ARG A 880 40.39 -21.88 5.84
N GLY A 881 41.28 -22.32 4.94
CA GLY A 881 41.32 -21.74 3.60
C GLY A 881 39.92 -21.81 3.00
N PRO A 882 39.59 -20.93 2.04
CA PRO A 882 38.27 -20.99 1.41
C PRO A 882 38.07 -22.40 0.86
N GLU A 883 37.01 -23.08 1.31
CA GLU A 883 36.41 -24.15 0.54
C GLU A 883 36.09 -23.52 -0.81
N ARG A 884 36.95 -23.81 -1.79
CA ARG A 884 36.70 -23.54 -3.20
C ARG A 884 35.35 -24.17 -3.50
N ALA A 885 34.36 -23.32 -3.77
CA ALA A 885 33.30 -23.71 -4.67
C ALA A 885 33.97 -24.18 -5.97
N ASP A 886 33.71 -25.42 -6.36
CA ASP A 886 34.22 -26.05 -7.57
C ASP A 886 34.13 -25.11 -8.77
N THR A 887 35.29 -24.64 -9.21
CA THR A 887 35.55 -24.24 -10.59
C THR A 887 36.91 -24.82 -10.97
N PRO A 888 37.01 -25.61 -12.05
CA PRO A 888 38.22 -26.34 -12.38
C PRO A 888 39.28 -25.36 -12.87
N THR A 889 40.38 -25.22 -12.12
CA THR A 889 41.60 -24.57 -12.62
C THR A 889 42.59 -25.65 -13.04
N PRO A 890 43.07 -25.69 -14.30
CA PRO A 890 43.97 -26.72 -14.78
C PRO A 890 45.39 -26.54 -14.23
N SER A 891 46.05 -27.67 -13.95
CA SER A 891 47.44 -27.78 -13.48
C SER A 891 48.45 -27.25 -14.52
N PRO A 892 49.63 -26.78 -14.08
CA PRO A 892 50.69 -26.33 -15.00
C PRO A 892 51.39 -27.54 -15.63
N PRO A 893 51.69 -27.55 -16.95
CA PRO A 893 52.46 -28.63 -17.55
C PRO A 893 53.97 -28.40 -17.36
N SER A 894 54.69 -29.50 -17.12
CA SER A 894 56.15 -29.59 -17.10
C SER A 894 56.78 -29.28 -18.47
N PRO A 895 58.06 -28.88 -18.54
CA PRO A 895 58.67 -28.39 -19.78
C PRO A 895 59.12 -29.56 -20.68
N GLY A 896 58.68 -29.51 -21.94
CA GLY A 896 59.11 -30.38 -23.05
C GLY A 896 59.33 -29.56 -24.32
N PRO A 897 60.12 -30.06 -25.28
CA PRO A 897 61.15 -29.28 -25.97
C PRO A 897 60.66 -28.43 -27.16
N ALA A 898 61.46 -27.43 -27.49
CA ALA A 898 61.23 -26.41 -28.53
C ALA A 898 60.93 -26.99 -29.93
N PRO A 899 60.02 -26.38 -30.71
CA PRO A 899 59.76 -26.80 -32.08
C PRO A 899 60.53 -25.99 -33.13
N ASP A 900 60.83 -26.72 -34.20
CA ASP A 900 61.52 -26.40 -35.45
C ASP A 900 60.76 -25.36 -36.31
N PRO A 901 61.43 -24.41 -37.01
CA PRO A 901 60.76 -23.37 -37.78
C PRO A 901 60.63 -23.81 -39.24
N THR A 902 59.50 -24.39 -39.65
CA THR A 902 59.04 -24.40 -41.07
C THR A 902 57.70 -25.11 -41.21
N ALA A 903 56.58 -24.39 -41.09
CA ALA A 903 55.32 -24.68 -41.81
C ALA A 903 54.32 -23.50 -41.69
N PRO A 904 53.50 -23.22 -42.72
CA PRO A 904 52.77 -21.95 -42.87
C PRO A 904 51.33 -21.97 -42.31
N ALA A 905 50.83 -20.79 -41.96
CA ALA A 905 49.50 -20.56 -41.38
C ALA A 905 48.37 -20.43 -42.43
N PRO A 906 47.13 -20.89 -42.15
CA PRO A 906 45.92 -20.56 -42.91
C PRO A 906 45.20 -19.29 -42.36
N PRO A 907 44.26 -18.71 -43.14
CA PRO A 907 43.92 -17.29 -43.07
C PRO A 907 42.82 -16.92 -42.08
N ASP A 908 42.86 -15.65 -41.69
CA ASP A 908 41.97 -14.95 -40.76
C ASP A 908 40.67 -14.49 -41.47
N PRO A 909 39.48 -14.93 -41.04
CA PRO A 909 38.22 -14.38 -41.50
C PRO A 909 37.83 -13.28 -40.52
N HIS A 910 38.18 -12.02 -40.80
CA HIS A 910 37.42 -10.79 -40.47
C HIS A 910 38.31 -9.55 -40.72
N ALA A 911 38.62 -9.30 -41.99
CA ALA A 911 38.97 -7.97 -42.47
C ALA A 911 37.69 -7.31 -43.04
N ASP A 912 37.14 -6.35 -42.29
CA ASP A 912 36.51 -5.10 -42.76
C ASP A 912 35.59 -4.53 -41.67
N VAL A 913 36.16 -3.71 -40.78
CA VAL A 913 35.43 -2.72 -39.98
C VAL A 913 36.29 -1.44 -39.97
N PRO A 914 35.75 -0.26 -40.32
CA PRO A 914 36.52 0.99 -40.31
C PRO A 914 36.88 1.40 -38.87
N PRO A 915 37.94 2.21 -38.65
CA PRO A 915 38.38 2.56 -37.30
C PRO A 915 37.30 3.38 -36.58
N LEU A 916 36.80 2.86 -35.46
CA LEU A 916 35.91 3.59 -34.56
C LEU A 916 36.75 4.47 -33.60
N PRO A 917 36.26 5.67 -33.24
CA PRO A 917 37.02 6.64 -32.45
C PRO A 917 37.28 6.14 -31.03
N SER A 918 38.53 6.20 -30.59
CA SER A 918 38.98 5.78 -29.27
C SER A 918 38.63 6.82 -28.20
N GLY A 919 37.51 6.59 -27.49
CA GLY A 919 37.16 7.34 -26.29
C GLY A 919 36.19 6.58 -25.39
N PRO A 920 36.18 6.83 -24.06
CA PRO A 920 35.31 6.12 -23.10
C PRO A 920 33.81 6.34 -23.35
N PHE A 921 33.43 7.27 -24.24
CA PHE A 921 32.06 7.56 -24.66
C PHE A 921 31.70 7.00 -26.05
N ALA A 922 32.62 6.30 -26.72
CA ALA A 922 32.39 5.74 -28.06
C ALA A 922 31.32 4.64 -28.07
N SER A 923 31.19 3.89 -26.96
CA SER A 923 30.19 2.82 -26.77
C SER A 923 28.79 3.33 -26.39
N LEU A 924 28.65 4.63 -26.07
CA LEU A 924 27.37 5.23 -25.73
C LEU A 924 26.56 5.56 -26.99
N THR A 925 25.24 5.39 -26.90
CA THR A 925 24.31 5.94 -27.89
C THR A 925 24.25 7.47 -27.80
N PRO A 926 23.79 8.19 -28.84
CA PRO A 926 23.62 9.64 -28.80
C PRO A 926 22.79 10.09 -27.58
N ARG A 927 21.73 9.35 -27.25
CA ARG A 927 20.86 9.64 -26.11
C ARG A 927 21.53 9.40 -24.76
N GLU A 928 22.35 8.35 -24.65
CA GLU A 928 23.15 8.09 -23.44
C GLU A 928 24.24 9.15 -23.23
N ARG A 929 24.85 9.68 -24.30
CA ARG A 929 25.79 10.80 -24.21
C ARG A 929 25.12 12.10 -23.75
N GLU A 930 23.95 12.41 -24.29
CA GLU A 930 23.15 13.58 -23.89
C GLU A 930 22.76 13.51 -22.40
N ILE A 931 22.30 12.35 -21.94
CA ILE A 931 21.99 12.12 -20.53
C ILE A 931 23.25 12.19 -19.66
N ALA A 932 24.38 11.62 -20.10
CA ALA A 932 25.63 11.68 -19.36
C ALA A 932 26.16 13.12 -19.20
N ALA A 933 26.01 13.97 -20.22
CA ALA A 933 26.40 15.38 -20.18
C ALA A 933 25.55 16.17 -19.18
N LEU A 934 24.21 16.04 -19.25
CA LEU A 934 23.31 16.70 -18.29
C LEU A 934 23.52 16.20 -16.85
N VAL A 935 23.86 14.92 -16.69
CA VAL A 935 24.21 14.36 -15.38
C VAL A 935 25.53 14.95 -14.86
N ALA A 936 26.52 15.16 -15.74
CA ALA A 936 27.79 15.79 -15.38
C ALA A 936 27.66 17.29 -15.04
N GLU A 937 26.66 17.97 -15.58
CA GLU A 937 26.27 19.35 -15.19
C GLU A 937 25.59 19.43 -13.80
N GLY A 938 25.36 18.29 -13.15
CA GLY A 938 24.76 18.23 -11.80
C GLY A 938 23.24 18.08 -11.76
N LEU A 939 22.55 17.93 -12.90
CA LEU A 939 21.09 17.83 -12.95
C LEU A 939 20.56 16.49 -12.42
N THR A 940 19.67 16.50 -11.43
CA THR A 940 19.01 15.27 -10.93
C THR A 940 18.33 14.48 -12.05
N ASN A 941 18.11 13.16 -11.87
CA ASN A 941 17.42 12.36 -12.88
C ASN A 941 16.03 12.93 -13.24
N GLN A 942 15.36 13.56 -12.27
CA GLN A 942 14.11 14.30 -12.49
C GLN A 942 14.32 15.52 -13.40
N ALA A 943 15.33 16.36 -13.12
CA ALA A 943 15.60 17.53 -13.94
C ALA A 943 16.05 17.16 -15.38
N VAL A 944 16.79 16.05 -15.53
CA VAL A 944 17.14 15.49 -16.85
C VAL A 944 15.90 14.96 -17.56
N ALA A 945 15.00 14.29 -16.83
CA ALA A 945 13.74 13.78 -17.35
C ALA A 945 12.83 14.92 -17.86
N ASP A 946 12.68 15.98 -17.06
CA ASP A 946 11.89 17.17 -17.41
C ASP A 946 12.49 17.88 -18.64
N ARG A 947 13.83 18.05 -18.67
CA ARG A 947 14.54 18.74 -19.76
C ARG A 947 14.53 17.97 -21.08
N LEU A 948 14.49 16.65 -21.02
CA LEU A 948 14.50 15.77 -22.19
C LEU A 948 13.11 15.22 -22.56
N CYS A 949 12.06 15.67 -21.86
CA CYS A 949 10.68 15.17 -21.96
C CYS A 949 10.59 13.63 -21.87
N LEU A 950 11.32 13.03 -20.93
CA LEU A 950 11.32 11.60 -20.63
C LEU A 950 10.73 11.35 -19.23
N SER A 951 10.36 10.11 -18.93
CA SER A 951 10.09 9.70 -17.54
C SER A 951 11.41 9.55 -16.74
N THR A 952 11.40 9.83 -15.45
CA THR A 952 12.53 9.65 -14.53
C THR A 952 13.10 8.23 -14.55
N ARG A 953 12.23 7.21 -14.60
CA ARG A 953 12.63 5.78 -14.73
C ARG A 953 13.40 5.48 -16.02
N THR A 954 13.07 6.16 -17.12
CA THR A 954 13.78 6.02 -18.39
C THR A 954 15.17 6.63 -18.29
N VAL A 955 15.31 7.80 -17.65
CA VAL A 955 16.61 8.42 -17.36
C VAL A 955 17.45 7.52 -16.45
N GLU A 956 16.88 6.94 -15.39
CA GLU A 956 17.56 5.99 -14.52
C GLU A 956 18.08 4.76 -15.28
N SER A 957 17.26 4.19 -16.18
CA SER A 957 17.67 3.06 -17.01
C SER A 957 18.84 3.45 -17.92
N HIS A 958 18.81 4.65 -18.52
CA HIS A 958 19.91 5.17 -19.33
C HIS A 958 21.16 5.44 -18.50
N VAL A 959 21.05 6.05 -17.32
CA VAL A 959 22.18 6.27 -16.40
C VAL A 959 22.81 4.94 -15.98
N GLY A 960 22.01 3.92 -15.68
CA GLY A 960 22.50 2.58 -15.37
C GLY A 960 23.23 1.91 -16.55
N ARG A 961 22.78 2.13 -17.79
CA ARG A 961 23.48 1.68 -19.00
C ARG A 961 24.77 2.47 -19.22
N VAL A 962 24.76 3.78 -18.99
CA VAL A 962 25.94 4.65 -19.06
C VAL A 962 27.00 4.15 -18.08
N TYR A 963 26.64 3.89 -16.83
CA TYR A 963 27.55 3.33 -15.82
C TYR A 963 28.16 2.01 -16.26
N ARG A 964 27.34 1.08 -16.75
CA ARG A 964 27.82 -0.22 -17.24
C ARG A 964 28.76 -0.09 -18.44
N LYS A 965 28.46 0.81 -19.38
CA LYS A 965 29.24 0.98 -20.62
C LYS A 965 30.52 1.79 -20.43
N THR A 966 30.56 2.65 -19.41
CA THR A 966 31.73 3.51 -19.11
C THR A 966 32.57 2.98 -17.95
N GLY A 967 32.09 1.97 -17.22
CA GLY A 967 32.78 1.37 -16.07
C GLY A 967 32.78 2.24 -14.80
N VAL A 968 32.02 3.34 -14.78
CA VAL A 968 31.90 4.22 -13.60
C VAL A 968 30.79 3.73 -12.68
N THR A 969 31.03 3.83 -11.37
CA THR A 969 30.11 3.34 -10.33
C THR A 969 29.36 4.46 -9.61
N SER A 970 29.67 5.73 -9.92
CA SER A 970 29.05 6.88 -9.26
C SER A 970 28.85 8.06 -10.21
N ARG A 971 27.94 8.94 -9.80
CA ARG A 971 27.62 10.17 -10.51
C ARG A 971 28.81 11.14 -10.58
N ALA A 972 29.58 11.22 -9.49
CA ALA A 972 30.81 12.01 -9.44
C ALA A 972 31.91 11.43 -10.35
N ALA A 973 32.00 10.10 -10.46
CA ALA A 973 32.92 9.44 -11.38
C ALA A 973 32.52 9.68 -12.85
N LEU A 974 31.23 9.68 -13.16
CA LEU A 974 30.72 10.05 -14.49
C LEU A 974 31.02 11.52 -14.83
N ALA A 975 30.76 12.45 -13.89
CA ALA A 975 31.09 13.87 -14.08
C ALA A 975 32.59 14.08 -14.32
N SER A 976 33.45 13.44 -13.53
CA SER A 976 34.90 13.48 -13.71
C SER A 976 35.35 12.88 -15.04
N LEU A 977 34.68 11.83 -15.53
CA LEU A 977 34.95 11.23 -16.83
C LEU A 977 34.55 12.16 -17.98
N VAL A 978 33.38 12.80 -17.90
CA VAL A 978 32.90 13.78 -18.88
C VAL A 978 33.84 14.99 -18.94
N THR A 979 34.22 15.56 -17.79
CA THR A 979 35.13 16.71 -17.72
C THR A 979 36.53 16.39 -18.27
N ARG A 980 37.07 15.19 -17.99
CA ARG A 980 38.35 14.73 -18.56
C ARG A 980 38.30 14.55 -20.08
N CYS A 981 37.15 14.17 -20.63
CA CYS A 981 36.96 14.05 -22.07
C CYS A 981 36.71 15.41 -22.74
N ALA A 982 36.02 16.34 -22.07
CA ALA A 982 35.84 17.71 -22.55
C ALA A 982 37.16 18.52 -22.56
N ALA A 983 38.12 18.17 -21.69
CA ALA A 983 39.43 18.82 -21.59
C ALA A 983 40.49 18.33 -22.61
N ARG A 984 40.18 17.33 -23.45
CA ARG A 984 41.02 16.90 -24.59
C ARG A 984 40.40 17.38 -25.91
N PRO A 985 40.78 18.54 -26.45
CA PRO A 985 40.40 18.92 -27.81
C PRO A 985 41.34 18.21 -28.80
N GLY A 986 40.83 17.20 -29.50
CA GLY A 986 41.51 16.54 -30.62
C GLY A 986 41.51 15.02 -30.52
N ASP A 987 40.42 14.42 -31.01
CA ASP A 987 40.41 13.16 -31.78
C ASP A 987 39.16 13.16 -32.67
#